data_AF-A0A086ZN14-F1
#
_entry.id   AF-A0A086ZN14-F1
#
_cell.length_a   1.000
_cell.length_b   1.000
_cell.length_c   1.000
_cell.angle_alpha   90.00
_cell.angle_beta   90.00
_cell.angle_gamma   90.00
#
_symmetry.space_group_name_H-M   'P 1'
#
loop_
_entity.id
_entity.type
_entity.pdbx_description
1 polymer ?
#
loop_
_entity_poly.entity_id
_entity_poly.type
_entity_poly.pdbx_seq_one_letter_code
_entity_poly.pdbx_strand_id
1 'polypeptide(L)'
;MTGNAKVWRAPLAGLASVAMIATMGVTAFTASAAESQTPTITWVKADGETKSFKSPTAEYKVTAAVLQDNASAAPTGTVSTGWYTAAGVGNGDKVKPDTTVSEDVTYYQHYSADYWTVKFDPTDDGANNSKGVLNAVTDVTGHAGDTDGGYQTVVAKGDKLAAWQVPTEKQGNGKLLTSWYATDENANADPVKGNLADYAKLNTSEINFKSRLEDAWTVEFKVDDFKGESWVPAQGAVTKIDVKKGAKFSDYGTVPEFTNAAGTRLVSSWKATKDGAAFDPSAAVNASVSLHPASSSSFVNVTFNYQGNGTADKTVKVVTGSSLPVPATPTRASNDNYEYTFGGWYDSTFKTAYNASSTVNNAMTVYAKWNISKVKVSFYPGYGENKPTTKWFANGDAFEVPAVPERDGYKAVGYGVQTSVDSDNNPVYAYAEDAEGYLVKIKQTAFGTTPAASLSYVDTIYGDGNDVQPYALSTKYTVVWEPFTSYLERTERRVARNLKSDQNLYTAASYAAYVKAFKAEYLPAKEKAAENGLNKTEFDTLLKQLEGLQAKLVETANDKLYRVYNPNNGDHYFTTDLTEQAALVKLGWKAEGAPYKVIVNRKDRESKDKYTRQYYFGTAVWSVYNPNTGEHLLTFESEANGLAKAGWTKEDVKFYTVQGGTAEVVRVYNPNTNGPAHLYTKASEARGLAKLGWKIDNNAKPVFNLSK
;
A
#
# COMPACT_ATOMS: atom_id res chain seq x y z
N MET A 1 41.85 21.03 -48.54
CA MET A 1 42.81 19.94 -48.27
C MET A 1 42.09 18.91 -47.42
N THR A 2 41.46 17.92 -48.08
CA THR A 2 41.92 16.50 -48.13
C THR A 2 41.73 15.83 -46.77
N GLY A 3 40.63 15.09 -46.55
CA GLY A 3 40.52 13.65 -46.87
C GLY A 3 40.97 12.82 -45.65
N ASN A 4 40.50 11.64 -45.32
CA ASN A 4 39.57 10.71 -45.94
C ASN A 4 39.24 9.65 -44.86
N ALA A 5 37.97 9.26 -44.82
CA ALA A 5 37.42 7.92 -44.56
C ALA A 5 38.28 6.84 -43.84
N LYS A 6 37.74 6.26 -42.77
CA LYS A 6 37.75 4.79 -42.61
C LYS A 6 36.51 4.26 -41.89
N VAL A 7 35.77 3.50 -42.69
CA VAL A 7 34.56 2.74 -42.41
C VAL A 7 34.87 1.60 -41.44
N TRP A 8 34.04 1.43 -40.41
CA TRP A 8 33.78 0.12 -39.81
C TRP A 8 32.26 -0.11 -39.86
N ARG A 9 31.86 -1.05 -40.72
CA ARG A 9 30.51 -1.62 -40.75
C ARG A 9 30.54 -2.84 -39.83
N ALA A 10 29.65 -2.87 -38.84
CA ALA A 10 29.18 -4.10 -38.21
C ALA A 10 27.63 -4.05 -38.21
N PRO A 11 26.94 -5.18 -38.46
CA PRO A 11 25.51 -5.19 -38.72
C PRO A 11 24.71 -5.10 -37.42
N LEU A 12 24.00 -3.99 -37.19
CA LEU A 12 22.95 -3.90 -36.18
C LEU A 12 21.67 -4.47 -36.77
N ALA A 13 21.46 -5.76 -36.54
CA ALA A 13 20.16 -6.39 -36.67
C ALA A 13 19.29 -6.02 -35.46
N GLY A 14 18.07 -5.55 -35.74
CA GLY A 14 16.88 -5.75 -34.92
C GLY A 14 16.81 -5.06 -33.57
N LEU A 15 16.42 -3.78 -33.54
CA LEU A 15 15.70 -3.15 -32.42
C LEU A 15 14.81 -2.00 -32.96
N ALA A 16 13.61 -2.36 -33.37
CA ALA A 16 12.42 -1.51 -33.49
C ALA A 16 11.24 -2.48 -33.25
N SER A 17 10.27 -2.30 -32.36
CA SER A 17 9.76 -1.09 -31.72
C SER A 17 9.16 -1.49 -30.37
N VAL A 18 9.49 -0.78 -29.29
CA VAL A 18 8.74 -0.86 -28.02
C VAL A 18 7.89 0.41 -27.92
N ALA A 19 6.62 0.19 -27.60
CA ALA A 19 5.50 1.11 -27.68
C ALA A 19 5.69 2.43 -26.90
N MET A 20 5.27 3.53 -27.54
CA MET A 20 4.69 4.66 -26.83
C MET A 20 3.30 4.24 -26.32
N ILE A 21 3.16 4.04 -25.02
CA ILE A 21 1.96 4.44 -24.26
C ILE A 21 2.48 5.11 -22.99
N ALA A 22 2.54 6.44 -23.04
CA ALA A 22 2.60 7.28 -21.86
C ALA A 22 1.57 8.40 -22.08
N THR A 23 0.81 8.66 -21.02
CA THR A 23 -0.02 9.85 -20.71
C THR A 23 -1.51 9.55 -20.59
N MET A 24 -1.94 9.11 -19.40
CA MET A 24 -3.15 9.64 -18.77
C MET A 24 -2.86 9.84 -17.28
N GLY A 25 -3.19 11.04 -16.80
CA GLY A 25 -2.80 11.56 -15.50
C GLY A 25 -3.48 10.84 -14.34
N VAL A 26 -2.68 10.46 -13.36
CA VAL A 26 -3.12 10.06 -12.03
C VAL A 26 -3.17 11.32 -11.17
N THR A 27 -4.37 11.72 -10.76
CA THR A 27 -4.55 12.54 -9.54
C THR A 27 -5.14 11.64 -8.47
N ALA A 28 -4.31 11.25 -7.50
CA ALA A 28 -4.70 10.47 -6.33
C ALA A 28 -5.11 11.41 -5.18
N PHE A 29 -6.21 11.10 -4.50
CA PHE A 29 -6.33 11.29 -3.05
C PHE A 29 -7.02 10.08 -2.40
N THR A 30 -6.20 9.36 -1.63
CA THR A 30 -6.45 8.52 -0.44
C THR A 30 -7.49 7.40 -0.51
N ALA A 31 -7.02 6.16 -0.40
CA ALA A 31 -7.82 5.05 0.10
C ALA A 31 -7.03 4.30 1.20
N SER A 32 -7.46 4.56 2.43
CA SER A 32 -7.36 3.66 3.57
C SER A 32 -7.95 2.29 3.23
N ALA A 33 -7.41 1.23 3.83
CA ALA A 33 -7.81 -0.19 3.69
C ALA A 33 -9.29 -0.38 3.33
N ALA A 34 -9.56 -0.90 2.13
CA ALA A 34 -10.93 -1.10 1.66
C ALA A 34 -11.19 -2.56 1.27
N GLU A 35 -12.27 -3.10 1.83
CA GLU A 35 -13.03 -4.23 1.31
C GLU A 35 -13.10 -4.16 -0.22
N SER A 36 -13.05 -5.30 -0.92
CA SER A 36 -13.15 -5.42 -2.39
C SER A 36 -14.11 -4.38 -2.98
N GLN A 37 -13.59 -3.21 -3.39
CA GLN A 37 -14.43 -2.11 -3.85
C GLN A 37 -14.82 -2.43 -5.28
N THR A 38 -16.12 -2.54 -5.52
CA THR A 38 -16.67 -2.60 -6.87
C THR A 38 -16.83 -1.19 -7.42
N PRO A 39 -16.48 -0.94 -8.69
CA PRO A 39 -16.46 0.40 -9.27
C PRO A 39 -17.86 1.01 -9.36
N THR A 40 -17.95 2.31 -9.16
CA THR A 40 -19.13 3.15 -9.41
C THR A 40 -18.99 3.80 -10.79
N ILE A 41 -19.94 3.54 -11.68
CA ILE A 41 -19.98 4.11 -13.02
C ILE A 41 -21.03 5.20 -13.02
N THR A 42 -20.61 6.42 -13.36
CA THR A 42 -21.47 7.60 -13.44
C THR A 42 -21.62 8.06 -14.88
N TRP A 43 -22.86 8.22 -15.33
CA TRP A 43 -23.23 8.72 -16.64
C TRP A 43 -23.81 10.12 -16.50
N VAL A 44 -23.15 11.12 -17.06
CA VAL A 44 -23.61 12.51 -17.12
C VAL A 44 -24.16 12.78 -18.51
N LYS A 45 -25.48 12.87 -18.63
CA LYS A 45 -26.17 13.21 -19.87
C LYS A 45 -26.07 14.71 -20.14
N ALA A 46 -26.35 15.13 -21.36
CA ALA A 46 -26.18 16.53 -21.77
C ALA A 46 -27.25 17.49 -21.22
N ASP A 47 -28.40 16.98 -20.79
CA ASP A 47 -29.38 17.74 -20.01
C ASP A 47 -28.96 17.96 -18.55
N GLY A 48 -27.79 17.46 -18.16
CA GLY A 48 -27.25 17.50 -16.80
C GLY A 48 -27.76 16.36 -15.91
N GLU A 49 -28.64 15.49 -16.41
CA GLU A 49 -29.11 14.32 -15.67
C GLU A 49 -27.94 13.37 -15.45
N THR A 50 -27.72 13.00 -14.19
CA THR A 50 -26.65 12.10 -13.79
C THR A 50 -27.24 10.79 -13.30
N LYS A 51 -26.79 9.68 -13.88
CA LYS A 51 -27.17 8.32 -13.48
C LYS A 51 -25.94 7.55 -13.06
N SER A 52 -25.88 7.16 -11.78
CA SER A 52 -24.78 6.36 -11.24
C SER A 52 -25.27 4.97 -10.84
N PHE A 53 -24.45 3.95 -11.06
CA PHE A 53 -24.67 2.63 -10.50
C PHE A 53 -23.35 2.04 -9.99
N LYS A 54 -23.44 1.21 -8.95
CA LYS A 54 -22.29 0.48 -8.41
C LYS A 54 -22.26 -0.92 -9.01
N SER A 55 -21.12 -1.32 -9.55
CA SER A 55 -20.94 -2.65 -10.16
C SER A 55 -21.16 -3.77 -9.14
N PRO A 56 -21.79 -4.89 -9.52
CA PRO A 56 -21.90 -6.07 -8.66
C PRO A 56 -20.60 -6.87 -8.56
N THR A 57 -19.64 -6.62 -9.47
CA THR A 57 -18.36 -7.32 -9.59
C THR A 57 -17.20 -6.33 -9.52
N ALA A 58 -15.99 -6.81 -9.19
CA ALA A 58 -14.77 -6.00 -9.10
C ALA A 58 -14.40 -5.33 -10.44
N GLU A 59 -14.91 -5.87 -11.56
CA GLU A 59 -14.78 -5.30 -12.89
C GLU A 59 -16.16 -5.13 -13.53
N TYR A 60 -16.34 -4.10 -14.34
CA TYR A 60 -17.55 -3.88 -15.13
C TYR A 60 -17.20 -3.64 -16.60
N LYS A 61 -17.89 -4.33 -17.51
CA LYS A 61 -17.68 -4.18 -18.96
C LYS A 61 -18.71 -3.22 -19.55
N VAL A 62 -18.22 -2.10 -20.07
CA VAL A 62 -19.03 -1.06 -20.72
C VAL A 62 -19.31 -1.46 -22.17
N THR A 63 -20.39 -2.20 -22.40
CA THR A 63 -20.76 -2.66 -23.76
C THR A 63 -21.39 -1.53 -24.59
N ALA A 64 -21.49 -1.75 -25.91
CA ALA A 64 -22.20 -0.82 -26.80
C ALA A 64 -23.69 -0.61 -26.39
N ALA A 65 -24.35 -1.68 -25.93
CA ALA A 65 -25.72 -1.61 -25.42
C ALA A 65 -25.82 -0.71 -24.17
N VAL A 66 -24.86 -0.83 -23.25
CA VAL A 66 -24.81 0.02 -22.04
C VAL A 66 -24.64 1.50 -22.41
N LEU A 67 -23.79 1.81 -23.40
CA LEU A 67 -23.61 3.17 -23.89
C LEU A 67 -24.90 3.73 -24.51
N GLN A 68 -25.66 2.90 -25.23
CA GLN A 68 -26.95 3.28 -25.82
C GLN A 68 -28.06 3.42 -24.77
N ASP A 69 -28.19 2.49 -23.83
CA ASP A 69 -29.24 2.48 -22.81
C ASP A 69 -29.15 3.68 -21.85
N ASN A 70 -27.96 4.26 -21.70
CA ASN A 70 -27.74 5.44 -20.88
C ASN A 70 -27.73 6.74 -21.69
N ALA A 71 -27.75 6.68 -23.02
CA ALA A 71 -27.79 7.84 -23.90
C ALA A 71 -29.15 8.56 -23.80
N SER A 72 -29.10 9.90 -23.84
CA SER A 72 -30.28 10.75 -24.00
C SER A 72 -30.51 11.11 -25.48
N ALA A 73 -31.72 11.59 -25.81
CA ALA A 73 -32.01 12.12 -27.15
C ALA A 73 -31.17 13.38 -27.42
N ALA A 74 -30.69 13.56 -28.65
CA ALA A 74 -29.91 14.74 -28.99
C ALA A 74 -30.76 16.02 -28.88
N PRO A 75 -30.22 17.10 -28.26
CA PRO A 75 -30.84 18.41 -28.31
C PRO A 75 -31.15 18.83 -29.75
N THR A 76 -32.24 19.57 -29.96
CA THR A 76 -32.67 20.02 -31.28
C THR A 76 -31.54 20.76 -32.01
N GLY A 77 -31.20 20.30 -33.22
CA GLY A 77 -30.12 20.90 -34.03
C GLY A 77 -28.71 20.38 -33.73
N THR A 78 -28.55 19.35 -32.91
CA THR A 78 -27.25 18.71 -32.61
C THR A 78 -27.28 17.21 -32.91
N VAL A 79 -26.10 16.58 -33.03
CA VAL A 79 -25.94 15.13 -33.07
C VAL A 79 -25.09 14.65 -31.91
N SER A 80 -25.38 13.44 -31.41
CA SER A 80 -24.54 12.78 -30.41
C SER A 80 -23.20 12.40 -31.03
N THR A 81 -22.10 12.87 -30.47
CA THR A 81 -20.75 12.46 -30.91
C THR A 81 -20.20 11.29 -30.11
N GLY A 82 -20.87 10.93 -29.00
CA GLY A 82 -20.59 9.74 -28.19
C GLY A 82 -20.43 10.05 -26.71
N TRP A 83 -19.86 9.09 -25.97
CA TRP A 83 -19.49 9.25 -24.57
C TRP A 83 -18.00 9.51 -24.42
N TYR A 84 -17.64 10.38 -23.48
CA TYR A 84 -16.27 10.85 -23.27
C TYR A 84 -15.90 10.83 -21.79
N THR A 85 -14.60 10.81 -21.50
CA THR A 85 -14.07 10.78 -20.14
C THR A 85 -14.03 12.14 -19.44
N ALA A 86 -14.30 13.23 -20.16
CA ALA A 86 -14.37 14.58 -19.60
C ALA A 86 -15.56 15.37 -20.17
N ALA A 87 -15.98 16.42 -19.48
CA ALA A 87 -17.04 17.30 -19.93
C ALA A 87 -16.54 18.31 -20.99
N GLY A 88 -17.41 18.65 -21.93
CA GLY A 88 -17.15 19.66 -22.97
C GLY A 88 -16.55 19.07 -24.23
N VAL A 89 -17.09 19.50 -25.39
CA VAL A 89 -16.67 19.01 -26.71
C VAL A 89 -15.18 19.25 -26.93
N GLY A 90 -14.45 18.21 -27.34
CA GLY A 90 -12.99 18.23 -27.56
C GLY A 90 -12.15 17.98 -26.30
N ASN A 91 -12.79 17.74 -25.15
CA ASN A 91 -12.10 17.35 -23.92
C ASN A 91 -12.24 15.85 -23.63
N GLY A 92 -11.16 15.27 -23.14
CA GLY A 92 -11.10 13.86 -22.76
C GLY A 92 -11.13 12.93 -23.97
N ASP A 93 -10.95 11.64 -23.70
CA ASP A 93 -10.97 10.59 -24.72
C ASP A 93 -12.38 10.04 -24.91
N LYS A 94 -12.72 9.76 -26.18
CA LYS A 94 -13.97 9.07 -26.54
C LYS A 94 -13.93 7.63 -26.06
N VAL A 95 -14.98 7.22 -25.35
CA VAL A 95 -15.12 5.90 -24.71
C VAL A 95 -15.26 4.81 -25.77
N LYS A 96 -14.33 3.86 -25.76
CA LYS A 96 -14.38 2.68 -26.62
C LYS A 96 -15.42 1.68 -26.09
N PRO A 97 -16.34 1.17 -26.92
CA PRO A 97 -17.21 0.07 -26.53
C PRO A 97 -16.41 -1.17 -26.09
N ASP A 98 -16.99 -1.94 -25.18
CA ASP A 98 -16.41 -3.13 -24.54
C ASP A 98 -15.20 -2.87 -23.63
N THR A 99 -14.98 -1.63 -23.22
CA THR A 99 -13.96 -1.27 -22.21
C THR A 99 -14.35 -1.83 -20.84
N THR A 100 -13.43 -2.54 -20.19
CA THR A 100 -13.57 -3.00 -18.80
C THR A 100 -13.02 -1.95 -17.84
N VAL A 101 -13.77 -1.64 -16.79
CA VAL A 101 -13.37 -0.70 -15.73
C VAL A 101 -13.34 -1.41 -14.37
N SER A 102 -12.35 -1.08 -13.56
CA SER A 102 -12.14 -1.64 -12.20
C SER A 102 -12.09 -0.56 -11.11
N GLU A 103 -12.21 0.71 -11.49
CA GLU A 103 -12.20 1.87 -10.60
C GLU A 103 -13.42 2.76 -10.90
N ASP A 104 -13.73 3.71 -10.02
CA ASP A 104 -14.82 4.66 -10.22
C ASP A 104 -14.57 5.51 -11.48
N VAL A 105 -15.57 5.62 -12.35
CA VAL A 105 -15.46 6.38 -13.60
C VAL A 105 -16.67 7.29 -13.79
N THR A 106 -16.44 8.42 -14.45
CA THR A 106 -17.51 9.30 -14.92
C THR A 106 -17.40 9.49 -16.42
N TYR A 107 -18.49 9.25 -17.14
CA TYR A 107 -18.61 9.48 -18.57
C TYR A 107 -19.60 10.60 -18.85
N TYR A 108 -19.27 11.41 -19.84
CA TYR A 108 -20.04 12.57 -20.26
C TYR A 108 -20.54 12.36 -21.68
N GLN A 109 -21.84 12.53 -21.90
CA GLN A 109 -22.42 12.47 -23.23
C GLN A 109 -22.16 13.77 -23.96
N HIS A 110 -21.56 13.71 -25.15
CA HIS A 110 -21.27 14.90 -25.96
C HIS A 110 -22.19 14.99 -27.16
N TYR A 111 -22.54 16.24 -27.49
CA TYR A 111 -23.31 16.60 -28.67
C TYR A 111 -22.72 17.81 -29.34
N SER A 112 -22.83 17.89 -30.66
CA SER A 112 -22.39 19.07 -31.40
C SER A 112 -23.37 19.41 -32.52
N ALA A 113 -23.61 20.71 -32.73
CA ALA A 113 -24.23 21.24 -33.95
C ALA A 113 -23.20 21.39 -35.08
N ASP A 114 -21.91 21.49 -34.74
CA ASP A 114 -20.81 21.61 -35.69
C ASP A 114 -19.93 20.35 -35.62
N TYR A 115 -20.13 19.46 -36.57
CA TYR A 115 -19.50 18.14 -36.60
C TYR A 115 -19.07 17.76 -38.01
N TRP A 116 -18.08 16.87 -38.07
CA TRP A 116 -17.68 16.10 -39.24
C TRP A 116 -18.44 14.78 -39.26
N THR A 117 -19.04 14.45 -40.41
CA THR A 117 -19.37 13.08 -40.79
C THR A 117 -18.14 12.50 -41.49
N VAL A 118 -17.47 11.57 -40.83
CA VAL A 118 -16.26 10.92 -41.34
C VAL A 118 -16.66 9.57 -41.94
N LYS A 119 -16.43 9.39 -43.24
CA LYS A 119 -16.71 8.16 -43.98
C LYS A 119 -15.40 7.44 -44.32
N PHE A 120 -15.44 6.12 -44.26
CA PHE A 120 -14.37 5.19 -44.58
C PHE A 120 -14.85 4.24 -45.67
N ASP A 121 -14.43 4.55 -46.89
CA ASP A 121 -14.84 3.82 -48.08
C ASP A 121 -13.73 2.86 -48.50
N PRO A 122 -14.00 1.55 -48.56
CA PRO A 122 -13.11 0.62 -49.24
C PRO A 122 -13.17 0.91 -50.74
N THR A 123 -12.09 1.42 -51.35
CA THR A 123 -12.02 1.72 -52.80
C THR A 123 -10.80 1.04 -53.43
N ASP A 124 -10.68 0.80 -54.73
CA ASP A 124 -11.58 0.81 -55.91
C ASP A 124 -10.92 -0.21 -56.87
N ASP A 125 -11.30 -1.49 -56.82
CA ASP A 125 -10.75 -2.51 -57.73
C ASP A 125 -11.62 -2.73 -58.97
N GLY A 126 -12.61 -1.85 -59.20
CA GLY A 126 -13.57 -2.00 -60.30
C GLY A 126 -14.50 -3.22 -60.16
N ALA A 127 -14.50 -3.93 -59.02
CA ALA A 127 -15.42 -5.02 -58.75
C ALA A 127 -16.34 -4.66 -57.56
N ASN A 128 -17.63 -4.48 -57.86
CA ASN A 128 -18.71 -4.16 -56.91
C ASN A 128 -18.92 -5.23 -55.81
N ASN A 129 -18.02 -5.41 -54.83
CA ASN A 129 -18.31 -6.17 -53.59
C ASN A 129 -17.46 -5.80 -52.34
N SER A 130 -16.99 -4.56 -52.23
CA SER A 130 -16.01 -4.06 -51.25
C SER A 130 -16.36 -4.14 -49.73
N LYS A 131 -17.46 -4.80 -49.33
CA LYS A 131 -17.81 -5.11 -47.92
C LYS A 131 -16.86 -6.14 -47.25
N GLY A 132 -15.95 -6.75 -47.99
CA GLY A 132 -15.18 -7.91 -47.55
C GLY A 132 -13.79 -7.64 -46.97
N VAL A 133 -13.26 -6.41 -47.06
CA VAL A 133 -11.82 -6.15 -46.88
C VAL A 133 -11.45 -5.50 -45.55
N LEU A 134 -12.38 -4.79 -44.92
CA LEU A 134 -12.18 -4.13 -43.63
C LEU A 134 -13.06 -4.77 -42.56
N ASN A 135 -12.64 -4.69 -41.29
CA ASN A 135 -13.44 -5.07 -40.15
C ASN A 135 -14.36 -3.92 -39.73
N ALA A 136 -15.62 -4.26 -39.49
CA ALA A 136 -16.56 -3.33 -38.89
C ALA A 136 -16.12 -2.96 -37.47
N VAL A 137 -16.32 -1.70 -37.10
CA VAL A 137 -16.12 -1.19 -35.73
C VAL A 137 -17.48 -0.90 -35.13
N THR A 138 -17.69 -1.27 -33.86
CA THR A 138 -19.01 -1.23 -33.20
C THR A 138 -19.66 0.15 -33.12
N ASP A 139 -18.89 1.24 -33.10
CA ASP A 139 -19.38 2.64 -33.08
C ASP A 139 -19.40 3.30 -34.47
N VAL A 140 -19.19 2.51 -35.52
CA VAL A 140 -19.14 2.99 -36.89
C VAL A 140 -20.24 2.26 -37.65
N THR A 141 -21.25 3.02 -38.07
CA THR A 141 -22.44 2.45 -38.73
C THR A 141 -22.23 2.39 -40.24
N GLY A 142 -22.87 1.43 -40.90
CA GLY A 142 -22.90 1.43 -42.38
C GLY A 142 -23.74 2.61 -42.87
N HIS A 143 -23.23 3.38 -43.84
CA HIS A 143 -24.02 4.46 -44.44
C HIS A 143 -25.06 3.85 -45.41
N ALA A 144 -26.34 4.16 -45.22
CA ALA A 144 -27.42 3.63 -46.04
C ALA A 144 -27.59 4.46 -47.33
N GLY A 145 -27.18 3.91 -48.47
CA GLY A 145 -27.38 4.55 -49.78
C GLY A 145 -26.43 4.09 -50.87
N ASP A 146 -25.21 3.68 -50.50
CA ASP A 146 -24.22 3.14 -51.43
C ASP A 146 -24.18 1.61 -51.38
N THR A 147 -24.13 0.98 -52.54
CA THR A 147 -23.89 -0.46 -52.68
C THR A 147 -22.49 -0.90 -52.21
N ASP A 148 -21.62 0.06 -51.89
CA ASP A 148 -20.16 -0.10 -51.85
C ASP A 148 -19.58 -0.32 -50.44
N GLY A 149 -20.43 -0.40 -49.40
CA GLY A 149 -20.02 -1.00 -48.12
C GLY A 149 -19.13 -0.16 -47.20
N GLY A 150 -19.14 1.16 -47.33
CA GLY A 150 -18.41 2.08 -46.44
C GLY A 150 -18.93 2.15 -45.01
N TYR A 151 -18.08 2.63 -44.11
CA TYR A 151 -18.35 2.84 -42.68
C TYR A 151 -18.35 4.33 -42.34
N GLN A 152 -19.25 4.81 -41.49
CA GLN A 152 -19.29 6.22 -41.08
C GLN A 152 -19.36 6.43 -39.56
N THR A 153 -18.76 7.51 -39.09
CA THR A 153 -18.83 7.97 -37.70
C THR A 153 -18.94 9.50 -37.65
N VAL A 154 -19.34 10.04 -36.51
CA VAL A 154 -19.46 11.49 -36.29
C VAL A 154 -18.46 11.95 -35.25
N VAL A 155 -17.82 13.09 -35.52
CA VAL A 155 -16.81 13.72 -34.66
C VAL A 155 -17.09 15.21 -34.63
N ALA A 156 -17.08 15.85 -33.46
CA ALA A 156 -17.26 17.30 -33.41
C ALA A 156 -16.10 18.03 -34.11
N LYS A 157 -16.36 19.19 -34.72
CA LYS A 157 -15.27 20.00 -35.28
C LYS A 157 -14.38 20.51 -34.14
N GLY A 158 -13.06 20.34 -34.30
CA GLY A 158 -12.07 20.64 -33.26
C GLY A 158 -11.76 19.48 -32.31
N ASP A 159 -12.49 18.35 -32.42
CA ASP A 159 -12.20 17.11 -31.71
C ASP A 159 -11.35 16.15 -32.57
N LYS A 160 -10.79 15.11 -31.94
CA LYS A 160 -9.92 14.12 -32.58
C LYS A 160 -10.67 12.82 -32.84
N LEU A 161 -10.36 12.18 -33.97
CA LEU A 161 -10.83 10.83 -34.24
C LEU A 161 -10.00 9.82 -33.43
N ALA A 162 -10.65 8.97 -32.63
CA ALA A 162 -9.94 7.94 -31.89
C ALA A 162 -9.49 6.79 -32.81
N ALA A 163 -8.32 6.19 -32.54
CA ALA A 163 -7.76 5.11 -33.36
C ALA A 163 -8.71 3.91 -33.51
N TRP A 164 -9.49 3.61 -32.48
CA TRP A 164 -10.44 2.50 -32.49
C TRP A 164 -11.67 2.77 -33.37
N GLN A 165 -11.95 4.02 -33.75
CA GLN A 165 -13.02 4.40 -34.67
C GLN A 165 -12.63 4.24 -36.15
N VAL A 166 -11.35 4.03 -36.45
CA VAL A 166 -10.89 3.78 -37.82
C VAL A 166 -11.00 2.28 -38.11
N PRO A 167 -11.71 1.86 -39.17
CA PRO A 167 -11.77 0.46 -39.56
C PRO A 167 -10.37 -0.14 -39.79
N THR A 168 -10.16 -1.37 -39.34
CA THR A 168 -8.91 -2.10 -39.58
C THR A 168 -9.05 -3.04 -40.77
N GLU A 169 -7.94 -3.51 -41.32
CA GLU A 169 -7.97 -4.60 -42.29
C GLU A 169 -8.59 -5.87 -41.72
N LYS A 170 -9.36 -6.57 -42.55
CA LYS A 170 -9.82 -7.93 -42.28
C LYS A 170 -8.72 -8.89 -42.68
N GLN A 171 -8.24 -9.67 -41.72
CA GLN A 171 -7.16 -10.63 -41.97
C GLN A 171 -7.63 -11.85 -42.77
N GLY A 172 -6.77 -12.38 -43.62
CA GLY A 172 -6.98 -13.61 -44.39
C GLY A 172 -7.72 -13.45 -45.70
N ASN A 173 -7.75 -12.23 -46.26
CA ASN A 173 -8.40 -11.93 -47.54
C ASN A 173 -7.38 -11.65 -48.67
N GLY A 174 -6.08 -11.73 -48.37
CA GLY A 174 -5.02 -11.48 -49.36
C GLY A 174 -4.83 -10.02 -49.72
N LYS A 175 -5.34 -9.08 -48.92
CA LYS A 175 -5.20 -7.64 -49.09
C LYS A 175 -4.70 -7.01 -47.80
N LEU A 176 -3.80 -6.05 -47.91
CA LEU A 176 -3.28 -5.27 -46.78
C LEU A 176 -3.71 -3.82 -46.87
N LEU A 177 -4.17 -3.26 -45.75
CA LEU A 177 -4.43 -1.84 -45.62
C LEU A 177 -3.10 -1.12 -45.36
N THR A 178 -2.59 -0.45 -46.38
CA THR A 178 -1.28 0.23 -46.29
C THR A 178 -1.36 1.67 -45.84
N SER A 179 -2.46 2.35 -46.16
CA SER A 179 -2.73 3.74 -45.80
C SER A 179 -4.17 4.12 -46.13
N TRP A 180 -4.57 5.32 -45.73
CA TRP A 180 -5.79 5.99 -46.18
C TRP A 180 -5.42 7.18 -47.06
N TYR A 181 -6.36 7.67 -47.87
CA TYR A 181 -6.25 8.95 -48.56
C TYR A 181 -7.60 9.65 -48.55
N ALA A 182 -7.61 10.98 -48.48
CA ALA A 182 -8.86 11.74 -48.62
C ALA A 182 -9.25 11.80 -50.09
N THR A 183 -10.54 11.68 -50.41
CA THR A 183 -11.07 11.60 -51.80
C THR A 183 -10.56 12.65 -52.78
N ASP A 184 -10.18 13.84 -52.29
CA ASP A 184 -9.72 14.95 -53.13
C ASP A 184 -8.21 15.22 -53.02
N GLU A 185 -7.51 14.45 -52.19
CA GLU A 185 -6.06 14.49 -52.06
C GLU A 185 -5.48 13.12 -52.43
N ASN A 186 -4.67 13.07 -53.48
CA ASN A 186 -3.94 11.85 -53.84
C ASN A 186 -2.80 11.50 -52.84
N ALA A 187 -2.69 12.24 -51.73
CA ALA A 187 -1.68 12.04 -50.70
C ALA A 187 -2.16 11.02 -49.65
N ASN A 188 -1.22 10.35 -49.00
CA ASN A 188 -1.53 9.49 -47.87
C ASN A 188 -1.98 10.35 -46.69
N ALA A 189 -3.11 9.98 -46.08
CA ALA A 189 -3.68 10.58 -44.89
C ALA A 189 -3.60 9.59 -43.72
N ASP A 190 -3.35 10.12 -42.53
CA ASP A 190 -3.51 9.41 -41.26
C ASP A 190 -4.75 9.98 -40.55
N PRO A 191 -5.89 9.25 -40.54
CA PRO A 191 -7.15 9.74 -39.98
C PRO A 191 -7.08 10.08 -38.48
N VAL A 192 -6.06 9.62 -37.75
CA VAL A 192 -5.95 9.75 -36.29
C VAL A 192 -4.98 10.87 -35.87
N LYS A 193 -4.00 11.22 -36.72
CA LYS A 193 -2.93 12.16 -36.35
C LYS A 193 -3.06 13.57 -36.93
N GLY A 194 -3.83 13.75 -38.00
CA GLY A 194 -4.03 15.06 -38.65
C GLY A 194 -5.20 15.86 -38.05
N ASN A 195 -5.25 17.16 -38.35
CA ASN A 195 -6.48 17.94 -38.11
C ASN A 195 -7.50 17.53 -39.18
N LEU A 196 -8.65 17.01 -38.78
CA LEU A 196 -9.70 16.55 -39.69
C LEU A 196 -10.15 17.64 -40.69
N ALA A 197 -10.08 18.91 -40.28
CA ALA A 197 -10.41 20.04 -41.15
C ALA A 197 -9.51 20.14 -42.40
N ASP A 198 -8.26 19.64 -42.32
CA ASP A 198 -7.32 19.67 -43.44
C ASP A 198 -7.78 18.74 -44.58
N TYR A 199 -8.59 17.73 -44.27
CA TYR A 199 -9.10 16.74 -45.23
C TYR A 199 -10.53 17.03 -45.72
N ALA A 200 -11.16 18.11 -45.25
CA ALA A 200 -12.53 18.45 -45.57
C ALA A 200 -12.64 19.31 -46.85
N LYS A 201 -13.69 19.10 -47.64
CA LYS A 201 -14.03 20.01 -48.74
C LYS A 201 -14.49 21.36 -48.21
N LEU A 202 -14.18 22.43 -48.95
CA LEU A 202 -14.66 23.77 -48.65
C LEU A 202 -16.21 23.75 -48.56
N ASN A 203 -16.75 24.25 -47.45
CA ASN A 203 -18.19 24.33 -47.17
C ASN A 203 -18.93 22.98 -47.08
N THR A 204 -18.25 21.87 -46.81
CA THR A 204 -18.91 20.60 -46.43
C THR A 204 -18.68 20.27 -44.96
N SER A 205 -19.51 19.38 -44.41
CA SER A 205 -19.30 18.74 -43.11
C SER A 205 -18.97 17.25 -43.26
N GLU A 206 -18.49 16.85 -44.45
CA GLU A 206 -18.16 15.45 -44.76
C GLU A 206 -16.69 15.30 -45.12
N ILE A 207 -16.06 14.26 -44.59
CA ILE A 207 -14.69 13.83 -44.90
C ILE A 207 -14.75 12.38 -45.33
N ASN A 208 -14.31 12.07 -46.55
CA ASN A 208 -14.33 10.70 -47.06
C ASN A 208 -12.91 10.19 -47.23
N PHE A 209 -12.52 9.27 -46.34
CA PHE A 209 -11.29 8.51 -46.42
C PHE A 209 -11.51 7.27 -47.27
N LYS A 210 -10.60 7.06 -48.20
CA LYS A 210 -10.53 5.91 -49.07
C LYS A 210 -9.34 5.04 -48.68
N SER A 211 -9.55 3.73 -48.56
CA SER A 211 -8.45 2.82 -48.22
C SER A 211 -7.49 2.64 -49.39
N ARG A 212 -6.18 2.53 -49.10
CA ARG A 212 -5.18 2.01 -50.06
C ARG A 212 -4.85 0.57 -49.72
N LEU A 213 -5.22 -0.32 -50.62
CA LEU A 213 -5.02 -1.75 -50.46
C LEU A 213 -3.89 -2.23 -51.38
N GLU A 214 -3.00 -3.05 -50.85
CA GLU A 214 -2.00 -3.79 -51.63
C GLU A 214 -2.29 -5.29 -51.59
N ASP A 215 -1.95 -6.01 -52.66
CA ASP A 215 -1.99 -7.47 -52.64
C ASP A 215 -0.99 -8.03 -51.63
N ALA A 216 -1.42 -9.03 -50.89
CA ALA A 216 -0.65 -9.69 -49.84
C ALA A 216 -0.61 -11.21 -50.04
N TRP A 217 0.31 -11.86 -49.33
CA TRP A 217 0.29 -13.30 -49.15
C TRP A 217 -0.38 -13.64 -47.82
N THR A 218 -1.25 -14.65 -47.83
CA THR A 218 -1.94 -15.10 -46.63
C THR A 218 -1.21 -16.30 -46.03
N VAL A 219 -0.86 -16.21 -44.74
CA VAL A 219 -0.42 -17.35 -43.94
C VAL A 219 -1.62 -17.84 -43.12
N GLU A 220 -2.12 -19.02 -43.45
CA GLU A 220 -3.25 -19.67 -42.76
C GLU A 220 -2.73 -20.77 -41.83
N PHE A 221 -3.15 -20.75 -40.56
CA PHE A 221 -2.88 -21.79 -39.56
C PHE A 221 -4.10 -22.71 -39.46
N LYS A 222 -3.93 -23.95 -39.90
CA LYS A 222 -4.96 -24.98 -39.90
C LYS A 222 -5.16 -25.58 -38.51
N VAL A 223 -6.39 -26.02 -38.24
CA VAL A 223 -6.75 -26.70 -37.00
C VAL A 223 -6.41 -28.18 -37.04
N ASP A 224 -6.30 -28.78 -38.21
CA ASP A 224 -6.00 -30.19 -38.44
C ASP A 224 -4.52 -30.41 -38.74
N ASP A 225 -3.92 -31.43 -38.14
CA ASP A 225 -2.56 -31.86 -38.47
C ASP A 225 -2.53 -32.91 -39.62
N PHE A 226 -1.32 -33.26 -40.08
CA PHE A 226 -1.16 -34.27 -41.15
C PHE A 226 -1.57 -35.70 -40.76
N LYS A 227 -1.94 -35.94 -39.50
CA LYS A 227 -2.43 -37.22 -38.97
C LYS A 227 -3.94 -37.21 -38.70
N GLY A 228 -4.62 -36.07 -38.88
CA GLY A 228 -6.03 -35.88 -38.60
C GLY A 228 -6.36 -35.52 -37.14
N GLU A 229 -5.36 -35.22 -36.29
CA GLU A 229 -5.60 -34.68 -34.95
C GLU A 229 -6.12 -33.24 -35.08
N SER A 230 -7.21 -32.91 -34.38
CA SER A 230 -7.77 -31.55 -34.33
C SER A 230 -7.20 -30.76 -33.15
N TRP A 231 -6.79 -29.53 -33.44
CA TRP A 231 -6.16 -28.59 -32.53
C TRP A 231 -7.06 -27.36 -32.32
N VAL A 232 -7.10 -26.89 -31.09
CA VAL A 232 -7.94 -25.80 -30.63
C VAL A 232 -7.09 -24.53 -30.52
N PRO A 233 -7.36 -23.48 -31.33
CA PRO A 233 -6.67 -22.20 -31.19
C PRO A 233 -7.01 -21.54 -29.86
N ALA A 234 -6.08 -20.77 -29.30
CA ALA A 234 -6.34 -19.92 -28.16
C ALA A 234 -7.47 -18.92 -28.46
N GLN A 235 -8.22 -18.53 -27.43
CA GLN A 235 -9.35 -17.61 -27.59
C GLN A 235 -8.88 -16.27 -28.20
N GLY A 236 -9.53 -15.86 -29.30
CA GLY A 236 -9.17 -14.62 -30.02
C GLY A 236 -7.93 -14.74 -30.91
N ALA A 237 -7.33 -15.93 -31.06
CA ALA A 237 -6.20 -16.12 -31.94
C ALA A 237 -6.58 -15.86 -33.41
N VAL A 238 -5.76 -15.06 -34.09
CA VAL A 238 -5.88 -14.80 -35.52
C VAL A 238 -5.23 -15.95 -36.29
N THR A 239 -6.02 -16.74 -37.00
CA THR A 239 -5.54 -17.95 -37.71
C THR A 239 -5.22 -17.72 -39.17
N LYS A 240 -5.51 -16.54 -39.71
CA LYS A 240 -5.11 -16.14 -41.06
C LYS A 240 -4.50 -14.76 -40.95
N ILE A 241 -3.28 -14.58 -41.43
CA ILE A 241 -2.57 -13.30 -41.34
C ILE A 241 -2.10 -12.95 -42.74
N ASP A 242 -2.43 -11.74 -43.19
CA ASP A 242 -1.95 -11.22 -44.46
C ASP A 242 -0.61 -10.53 -44.27
N VAL A 243 0.35 -10.84 -45.14
CA VAL A 243 1.75 -10.41 -45.06
C VAL A 243 2.14 -9.80 -46.40
N LYS A 244 2.82 -8.65 -46.36
CA LYS A 244 3.25 -8.00 -47.60
C LYS A 244 4.18 -8.93 -48.38
N LYS A 245 4.00 -8.98 -49.69
CA LYS A 245 4.78 -9.87 -50.57
C LYS A 245 6.28 -9.63 -50.37
N GLY A 246 7.02 -10.67 -49.96
CA GLY A 246 8.46 -10.61 -49.70
C GLY A 246 8.86 -10.08 -48.32
N ALA A 247 7.91 -9.70 -47.46
CA ALA A 247 8.17 -9.30 -46.08
C ALA A 247 8.23 -10.52 -45.14
N LYS A 248 8.77 -10.32 -43.94
CA LYS A 248 8.81 -11.38 -42.92
C LYS A 248 7.45 -11.51 -42.25
N PHE A 249 7.06 -12.73 -41.91
CA PHE A 249 5.82 -12.94 -41.16
C PHE A 249 5.84 -12.22 -39.79
N SER A 250 7.00 -12.25 -39.11
CA SER A 250 7.20 -11.60 -37.81
C SER A 250 6.98 -10.09 -37.80
N ASP A 251 6.97 -9.43 -38.96
CA ASP A 251 6.71 -7.99 -39.06
C ASP A 251 5.19 -7.67 -39.01
N TYR A 252 4.35 -8.68 -39.22
CA TYR A 252 2.89 -8.56 -39.34
C TYR A 252 2.13 -9.33 -38.25
N GLY A 253 2.73 -10.36 -37.66
CA GLY A 253 2.08 -11.12 -36.60
C GLY A 253 2.97 -12.13 -35.89
N THR A 254 2.38 -12.80 -34.91
CA THR A 254 2.99 -13.91 -34.16
C THR A 254 2.30 -15.22 -34.49
N VAL A 255 3.03 -16.32 -34.39
CA VAL A 255 2.45 -17.66 -34.57
C VAL A 255 1.39 -17.88 -33.48
N PRO A 256 0.13 -18.19 -33.84
CA PRO A 256 -0.94 -18.38 -32.86
C PRO A 256 -0.72 -19.64 -32.01
N GLU A 257 -1.13 -19.58 -30.75
CA GLU A 257 -1.10 -20.75 -29.86
C GLU A 257 -2.26 -21.70 -30.14
N PHE A 258 -1.95 -22.99 -30.26
CA PHE A 258 -2.92 -24.06 -30.44
C PHE A 258 -2.65 -25.17 -29.43
N THR A 259 -3.70 -25.69 -28.80
CA THR A 259 -3.65 -26.84 -27.90
C THR A 259 -4.39 -28.04 -28.47
N ASN A 260 -3.99 -29.25 -28.09
CA ASN A 260 -4.83 -30.42 -28.37
C ASN A 260 -6.17 -30.34 -27.62
N ALA A 261 -7.14 -31.17 -27.99
CA ALA A 261 -8.47 -31.17 -27.36
C ALA A 261 -8.45 -31.38 -25.83
N ALA A 262 -7.45 -32.11 -25.32
CA ALA A 262 -7.26 -32.33 -23.88
C ALA A 262 -6.61 -31.14 -23.16
N GLY A 263 -6.07 -30.15 -23.89
CA GLY A 263 -5.38 -29.00 -23.30
C GLY A 263 -4.06 -29.36 -22.61
N THR A 264 -3.35 -30.39 -23.06
CA THR A 264 -2.12 -30.92 -22.43
C THR A 264 -0.86 -30.70 -23.28
N ARG A 265 -1.02 -30.47 -24.58
CA ARG A 265 0.08 -30.27 -25.54
C ARG A 265 -0.14 -28.97 -26.31
N LEU A 266 0.94 -28.25 -26.59
CA LEU A 266 0.99 -27.09 -27.47
C LEU A 266 1.62 -27.47 -28.80
N VAL A 267 1.14 -26.89 -29.91
CA VAL A 267 1.84 -26.99 -31.20
C VAL A 267 3.20 -26.30 -31.08
N SER A 268 4.28 -27.02 -31.40
CA SER A 268 5.65 -26.53 -31.29
C SER A 268 6.31 -26.26 -32.65
N SER A 269 5.73 -26.74 -33.75
CA SER A 269 6.17 -26.41 -35.10
C SER A 269 5.04 -26.51 -36.11
N TRP A 270 5.11 -25.70 -37.15
CA TRP A 270 4.15 -25.63 -38.24
C TRP A 270 4.81 -25.98 -39.57
N LYS A 271 4.10 -26.66 -40.49
CA LYS A 271 4.62 -26.99 -41.83
C LYS A 271 3.54 -26.85 -42.90
N ALA A 272 3.95 -26.48 -44.11
CA ALA A 272 3.06 -26.40 -45.26
C ALA A 272 2.70 -27.77 -45.84
N THR A 273 3.65 -28.72 -45.81
CA THR A 273 3.49 -30.08 -46.32
C THR A 273 4.10 -31.09 -45.35
N LYS A 274 3.67 -32.35 -45.44
CA LYS A 274 4.11 -33.44 -44.55
C LYS A 274 5.64 -33.58 -44.49
N ASP A 275 6.27 -33.50 -45.65
CA ASP A 275 7.73 -33.68 -45.81
C ASP A 275 8.48 -32.34 -45.95
N GLY A 276 7.79 -31.21 -45.79
CA GLY A 276 8.35 -29.87 -45.92
C GLY A 276 9.20 -29.43 -44.72
N ALA A 277 9.89 -28.31 -44.90
CA ALA A 277 10.60 -27.61 -43.82
C ALA A 277 9.62 -26.99 -42.82
N ALA A 278 10.06 -26.83 -41.57
CA ALA A 278 9.33 -26.08 -40.56
C ALA A 278 9.20 -24.61 -41.00
N PHE A 279 8.04 -24.02 -40.74
CA PHE A 279 7.79 -22.62 -40.98
C PHE A 279 8.67 -21.76 -40.06
N ASP A 280 9.44 -20.87 -40.68
CA ASP A 280 10.27 -19.89 -39.98
C ASP A 280 9.57 -18.51 -40.05
N PRO A 281 9.05 -18.00 -38.92
CA PRO A 281 8.35 -16.72 -38.90
C PRO A 281 9.28 -15.52 -39.21
N SER A 282 10.60 -15.71 -39.15
CA SER A 282 11.58 -14.67 -39.47
C SER A 282 12.01 -14.64 -40.94
N ALA A 283 11.59 -15.65 -41.72
CA ALA A 283 11.84 -15.72 -43.15
C ALA A 283 10.80 -14.93 -43.96
N ALA A 284 11.19 -14.52 -45.17
CA ALA A 284 10.31 -13.82 -46.09
C ALA A 284 9.17 -14.73 -46.60
N VAL A 285 7.94 -14.22 -46.57
CA VAL A 285 6.77 -14.90 -47.13
C VAL A 285 6.67 -14.57 -48.62
N ASN A 286 6.83 -15.59 -49.47
CA ASN A 286 6.90 -15.45 -50.93
C ASN A 286 5.69 -16.03 -51.68
N ALA A 287 4.78 -16.71 -50.98
CA ALA A 287 3.51 -17.20 -51.51
C ALA A 287 2.51 -17.38 -50.35
N SER A 288 1.21 -17.33 -50.64
CA SER A 288 0.19 -17.74 -49.68
C SER A 288 0.40 -19.21 -49.30
N VAL A 289 0.27 -19.52 -48.02
CA VAL A 289 0.58 -20.85 -47.47
C VAL A 289 -0.39 -21.24 -46.38
N SER A 290 -0.89 -22.47 -46.43
CA SER A 290 -1.62 -23.10 -45.32
C SER A 290 -0.66 -23.98 -44.55
N LEU A 291 -0.53 -23.71 -43.25
CA LEU A 291 0.35 -24.36 -42.31
C LEU A 291 -0.46 -25.28 -41.40
N HIS A 292 -0.04 -26.54 -41.32
CA HIS A 292 -0.59 -27.53 -40.41
C HIS A 292 0.34 -27.73 -39.21
N PRO A 293 -0.20 -28.05 -38.03
CA PRO A 293 0.60 -28.51 -36.91
C PRO A 293 1.47 -29.70 -37.33
N ALA A 294 2.76 -29.66 -36.99
CA ALA A 294 3.71 -30.69 -37.40
C ALA A 294 4.36 -31.41 -36.22
N SER A 295 4.52 -30.72 -35.10
CA SER A 295 4.97 -31.31 -33.84
C SER A 295 4.37 -30.56 -32.66
N SER A 296 4.47 -31.15 -31.48
CA SER A 296 3.90 -30.58 -30.26
C SER A 296 4.72 -30.95 -29.03
N SER A 297 4.59 -30.17 -27.97
CA SER A 297 5.24 -30.44 -26.69
C SER A 297 4.24 -30.38 -25.54
N SER A 298 4.47 -31.18 -24.49
CA SER A 298 3.73 -31.06 -23.24
C SER A 298 4.06 -29.73 -22.55
N PHE A 299 3.11 -29.18 -21.81
CA PHE A 299 3.30 -27.96 -21.04
C PHE A 299 2.77 -28.10 -19.62
N VAL A 300 3.22 -27.21 -18.74
CA VAL A 300 2.67 -27.01 -17.40
C VAL A 300 2.28 -25.55 -17.22
N ASN A 301 1.30 -25.32 -16.35
CA ASN A 301 0.86 -23.97 -15.99
C ASN A 301 1.75 -23.41 -14.89
N VAL A 302 2.31 -22.23 -15.13
CA VAL A 302 3.00 -21.43 -14.11
C VAL A 302 2.20 -20.18 -13.84
N THR A 303 1.84 -19.98 -12.58
CA THR A 303 1.08 -18.82 -12.14
C THR A 303 2.01 -17.80 -11.49
N PHE A 304 1.99 -16.58 -11.99
CA PHE A 304 2.62 -15.41 -11.38
C PHE A 304 1.60 -14.71 -10.49
N ASN A 305 1.81 -14.80 -9.19
CA ASN A 305 0.98 -14.11 -8.20
C ASN A 305 1.60 -12.76 -7.84
N TYR A 306 0.87 -11.67 -8.08
CA TYR A 306 1.40 -10.31 -7.89
C TYR A 306 1.18 -9.73 -6.48
N GLN A 307 0.71 -10.56 -5.54
CA GLN A 307 0.52 -10.22 -4.13
C GLN A 307 -0.46 -9.04 -3.90
N GLY A 308 -1.53 -8.98 -4.70
CA GLY A 308 -2.57 -7.96 -4.52
C GLY A 308 -2.10 -6.53 -4.80
N ASN A 309 -1.08 -6.35 -5.65
CA ASN A 309 -0.59 -5.03 -6.08
C ASN A 309 -1.54 -4.28 -7.04
N GLY A 310 -2.77 -4.77 -7.25
CA GLY A 310 -3.72 -4.29 -8.26
C GLY A 310 -3.58 -4.94 -9.64
N THR A 311 -2.58 -5.79 -9.87
CA THR A 311 -2.45 -6.61 -11.08
C THR A 311 -3.02 -8.00 -10.84
N ALA A 312 -3.91 -8.46 -11.72
CA ALA A 312 -4.44 -9.82 -11.66
C ALA A 312 -3.33 -10.86 -11.89
N ASP A 313 -3.43 -11.99 -11.19
CA ASP A 313 -2.52 -13.12 -11.35
C ASP A 313 -2.46 -13.58 -12.81
N LYS A 314 -1.25 -13.86 -13.30
CA LYS A 314 -1.03 -14.25 -14.70
C LYS A 314 -0.58 -15.70 -14.77
N THR A 315 -1.35 -16.52 -15.47
CA THR A 315 -0.96 -17.90 -15.77
C THR A 315 -0.37 -17.99 -17.16
N VAL A 316 0.81 -18.58 -17.28
CA VAL A 316 1.47 -18.87 -18.56
C VAL A 316 1.67 -20.37 -18.73
N LYS A 317 1.58 -20.83 -19.98
CA LYS A 317 1.88 -22.21 -20.35
C LYS A 317 3.37 -22.31 -20.68
N VAL A 318 4.08 -23.20 -19.98
CA VAL A 318 5.53 -23.39 -20.17
C VAL A 318 5.79 -24.81 -20.64
N VAL A 319 6.49 -24.96 -21.75
CA VAL A 319 6.89 -26.28 -22.25
C VAL A 319 7.72 -27.00 -21.20
N THR A 320 7.34 -28.23 -20.87
CA THR A 320 8.02 -29.04 -19.85
C THR A 320 9.51 -29.19 -20.19
N GLY A 321 10.39 -28.94 -19.21
CA GLY A 321 11.83 -28.99 -19.38
C GLY A 321 12.46 -27.72 -19.94
N SER A 322 11.67 -26.69 -20.27
CA SER A 322 12.16 -25.37 -20.68
C SER A 322 12.34 -24.43 -19.49
N SER A 323 13.13 -23.36 -19.66
CA SER A 323 13.21 -22.25 -18.70
C SER A 323 11.91 -21.44 -18.70
N LEU A 324 11.56 -20.85 -17.56
CA LEU A 324 10.40 -19.95 -17.48
C LEU A 324 10.72 -18.62 -18.19
N PRO A 325 9.94 -18.20 -19.21
CA PRO A 325 10.02 -16.85 -19.72
C PRO A 325 9.65 -15.87 -18.59
N VAL A 326 10.62 -15.05 -18.16
CA VAL A 326 10.38 -14.06 -17.11
C VAL A 326 9.50 -12.94 -17.68
N PRO A 327 8.35 -12.63 -17.07
CA PRO A 327 7.55 -11.49 -17.49
C PRO A 327 8.33 -10.19 -17.31
N ALA A 328 7.88 -9.13 -17.98
CA ALA A 328 8.39 -7.79 -17.71
C ALA A 328 8.34 -7.52 -16.19
N THR A 329 9.38 -6.86 -15.67
CA THR A 329 9.48 -6.53 -14.24
C THR A 329 8.21 -5.81 -13.80
N PRO A 330 7.41 -6.38 -12.89
CA PRO A 330 6.16 -5.76 -12.50
C PRO A 330 6.42 -4.50 -11.68
N THR A 331 5.44 -3.62 -11.69
CA THR A 331 5.41 -2.41 -10.84
C THR A 331 4.30 -2.54 -9.80
N ARG A 332 4.48 -1.86 -8.66
CA ARG A 332 3.46 -1.74 -7.61
C ARG A 332 3.27 -0.27 -7.29
N ALA A 333 2.02 0.17 -7.27
CA ALA A 333 1.70 1.54 -6.89
C ALA A 333 2.10 1.80 -5.42
N SER A 334 2.52 3.03 -5.13
CA SER A 334 2.67 3.50 -3.75
C SER A 334 1.32 3.49 -3.04
N ASN A 335 1.31 3.23 -1.73
CA ASN A 335 0.14 3.50 -0.90
C ASN A 335 0.34 4.77 -0.06
N ASP A 336 -0.54 5.00 0.92
CA ASP A 336 -0.49 6.21 1.75
C ASP A 336 0.80 6.35 2.56
N ASN A 337 1.54 5.27 2.80
CA ASN A 337 2.71 5.25 3.68
C ASN A 337 4.01 4.80 3.02
N TYR A 338 3.95 4.03 1.92
CA TYR A 338 5.10 3.30 1.37
C TYR A 338 5.18 3.35 -0.15
N GLU A 339 6.40 3.50 -0.67
CA GLU A 339 6.77 3.21 -2.06
C GLU A 339 7.47 1.85 -2.14
N TYR A 340 7.26 1.11 -3.22
CA TYR A 340 7.74 -0.26 -3.36
C TYR A 340 8.69 -0.44 -4.54
N THR A 341 9.63 -1.36 -4.40
CA THR A 341 10.48 -1.88 -5.47
C THR A 341 10.29 -3.38 -5.62
N PHE A 342 10.42 -3.89 -6.84
CA PHE A 342 10.31 -5.32 -7.10
C PHE A 342 11.57 -6.05 -6.62
N GLY A 343 11.41 -6.96 -5.68
CA GLY A 343 12.49 -7.76 -5.08
C GLY A 343 12.77 -9.08 -5.79
N GLY A 344 11.91 -9.49 -6.73
CA GLY A 344 12.04 -10.75 -7.48
C GLY A 344 10.86 -11.68 -7.30
N TRP A 345 10.93 -12.83 -7.94
CA TRP A 345 9.95 -13.91 -7.82
C TRP A 345 10.40 -14.91 -6.77
N TYR A 346 9.50 -15.36 -5.90
CA TYR A 346 9.79 -16.25 -4.77
C TYR A 346 8.77 -17.37 -4.64
N ASP A 347 9.05 -18.33 -3.77
CA ASP A 347 8.03 -19.25 -3.25
C ASP A 347 6.97 -18.54 -2.38
N SER A 348 5.95 -19.28 -1.96
CA SER A 348 4.85 -18.75 -1.12
C SER A 348 5.29 -18.28 0.27
N THR A 349 6.50 -18.65 0.69
CA THR A 349 7.06 -18.28 2.00
C THR A 349 8.01 -17.08 1.92
N PHE A 350 8.30 -16.58 0.71
CA PHE A 350 9.28 -15.53 0.42
C PHE A 350 10.72 -15.85 0.86
N LYS A 351 11.04 -17.13 1.06
CA LYS A 351 12.36 -17.59 1.52
C LYS A 351 13.26 -17.99 0.36
N THR A 352 12.73 -18.70 -0.63
CA THR A 352 13.50 -19.15 -1.79
C THR A 352 13.20 -18.28 -3.00
N ALA A 353 14.22 -17.60 -3.53
CA ALA A 353 14.11 -16.87 -4.79
C ALA A 353 13.98 -17.87 -5.95
N TYR A 354 13.01 -17.63 -6.83
CA TYR A 354 12.85 -18.39 -8.06
C TYR A 354 13.97 -18.05 -9.05
N ASN A 355 14.63 -19.09 -9.57
CA ASN A 355 15.66 -18.95 -10.58
C ASN A 355 15.05 -19.16 -11.98
N ALA A 356 14.97 -18.09 -12.78
CA ALA A 356 14.45 -18.13 -14.14
C ALA A 356 15.18 -19.09 -15.08
N SER A 357 16.44 -19.40 -14.80
CA SER A 357 17.24 -20.34 -15.58
C SER A 357 16.96 -21.81 -15.21
N SER A 358 16.17 -22.07 -14.17
CA SER A 358 15.78 -23.43 -13.79
C SER A 358 14.72 -23.98 -14.73
N THR A 359 14.81 -25.28 -15.03
CA THR A 359 13.84 -25.97 -15.88
C THR A 359 12.52 -26.15 -15.14
N VAL A 360 11.41 -25.83 -15.81
CA VAL A 360 10.07 -26.03 -15.27
C VAL A 360 9.54 -27.41 -15.68
N ASN A 361 9.32 -28.29 -14.70
CA ASN A 361 8.82 -29.65 -14.95
C ASN A 361 7.41 -29.90 -14.40
N ASN A 362 6.99 -29.12 -13.40
CA ASN A 362 5.70 -29.25 -12.72
C ASN A 362 4.99 -27.90 -12.68
N ALA A 363 3.67 -27.93 -12.56
CA ALA A 363 2.89 -26.72 -12.31
C ALA A 363 3.33 -26.08 -10.98
N MET A 364 3.45 -24.74 -10.97
CA MET A 364 3.88 -24.01 -9.78
C MET A 364 3.30 -22.60 -9.76
N THR A 365 3.28 -21.99 -8.57
CA THR A 365 2.99 -20.58 -8.39
C THR A 365 4.24 -19.89 -7.86
N VAL A 366 4.62 -18.78 -8.49
CA VAL A 366 5.70 -17.89 -8.02
C VAL A 366 5.08 -16.58 -7.58
N TYR A 367 5.61 -16.02 -6.50
CA TYR A 367 5.04 -14.88 -5.78
C TYR A 367 5.95 -13.67 -5.93
N ALA A 368 5.38 -12.52 -6.32
CA ALA A 368 6.11 -11.28 -6.42
C ALA A 368 6.51 -10.79 -5.03
N LYS A 369 7.81 -10.70 -4.76
CA LYS A 369 8.32 -10.05 -3.57
C LYS A 369 8.43 -8.56 -3.83
N TRP A 370 7.82 -7.76 -2.97
CA TRP A 370 8.00 -6.32 -2.94
C TRP A 370 8.96 -5.98 -1.81
N ASN A 371 9.72 -4.90 -1.95
CA ASN A 371 10.57 -4.33 -0.92
C ASN A 371 10.17 -2.87 -0.72
N ILE A 372 9.95 -2.43 0.51
CA ILE A 372 9.80 -0.99 0.79
C ILE A 372 11.05 -0.24 0.36
N SER A 373 10.85 0.75 -0.50
CA SER A 373 11.89 1.62 -1.01
C SER A 373 11.91 2.97 -0.30
N LYS A 374 10.73 3.53 0.03
CA LYS A 374 10.59 4.78 0.78
C LYS A 374 9.38 4.77 1.71
N VAL A 375 9.46 5.59 2.75
CA VAL A 375 8.38 5.91 3.69
C VAL A 375 7.87 7.32 3.44
N LYS A 376 6.58 7.55 3.65
CA LYS A 376 6.00 8.89 3.69
C LYS A 376 6.11 9.46 5.09
N VAL A 377 6.69 10.64 5.22
CA VAL A 377 6.70 11.42 6.47
C VAL A 377 5.81 12.64 6.26
N SER A 378 4.82 12.81 7.14
CA SER A 378 3.83 13.88 7.10
C SER A 378 4.02 14.85 8.26
N PHE A 379 4.17 16.13 7.95
CA PHE A 379 4.32 17.23 8.90
C PHE A 379 2.99 17.95 9.06
N TYR A 380 2.30 17.70 10.16
CA TYR A 380 1.02 18.31 10.49
C TYR A 380 1.25 19.60 11.28
N PRO A 381 0.82 20.77 10.79
CA PRO A 381 0.99 22.03 11.51
C PRO A 381 0.10 22.12 12.76
N GLY A 382 -0.93 21.27 12.88
CA GLY A 382 -1.75 21.16 14.10
C GLY A 382 -2.77 22.29 14.31
N TYR A 383 -2.93 23.21 13.35
CA TYR A 383 -3.92 24.28 13.40
C TYR A 383 -4.47 24.64 12.00
N GLY A 384 -5.75 25.03 11.96
CA GLY A 384 -6.47 25.40 10.73
C GLY A 384 -6.76 24.24 9.78
N GLU A 385 -7.31 24.55 8.59
CA GLU A 385 -7.51 23.60 7.47
C GLU A 385 -6.21 23.34 6.67
N ASN A 386 -5.05 23.68 7.24
CA ASN A 386 -3.77 23.58 6.54
C ASN A 386 -3.41 22.11 6.29
N LYS A 387 -3.19 21.76 5.03
CA LYS A 387 -2.82 20.40 4.62
C LYS A 387 -1.43 20.03 5.16
N PRO A 388 -1.20 18.77 5.59
CA PRO A 388 0.12 18.32 6.00
C PRO A 388 1.10 18.42 4.82
N THR A 389 2.34 18.84 5.12
CA THR A 389 3.42 18.72 4.13
C THR A 389 3.95 17.30 4.19
N THR A 390 4.03 16.61 3.05
CA THR A 390 4.49 15.21 3.01
C THR A 390 5.72 15.06 2.15
N LYS A 391 6.70 14.27 2.59
CA LYS A 391 7.90 13.92 1.82
C LYS A 391 8.21 12.43 1.94
N TRP A 392 8.83 11.89 0.90
CA TRP A 392 9.24 10.49 0.83
C TRP A 392 10.72 10.32 1.13
N PHE A 393 11.06 9.33 1.97
CA PHE A 393 12.43 9.10 2.43
C PHE A 393 12.80 7.61 2.36
N ALA A 394 13.96 7.30 1.80
CA ALA A 394 14.55 5.98 1.76
C ALA A 394 15.30 5.65 3.06
N ASN A 395 15.73 4.40 3.20
CA ASN A 395 16.57 3.98 4.32
C ASN A 395 17.91 4.73 4.34
N GLY A 396 18.27 5.25 5.51
CA GLY A 396 19.46 6.05 5.73
C GLY A 396 19.27 7.53 5.40
N ASP A 397 18.15 7.93 4.77
CA ASP A 397 17.91 9.33 4.47
C ASP A 397 17.78 10.13 5.76
N ALA A 398 18.58 11.19 5.84
CA ALA A 398 18.46 12.19 6.89
C ALA A 398 17.58 13.34 6.41
N PHE A 399 16.76 13.88 7.30
CA PHE A 399 15.94 15.04 7.01
C PHE A 399 15.91 16.02 8.17
N GLU A 400 15.77 17.29 7.81
CA GLU A 400 15.47 18.35 8.75
C GLU A 400 13.96 18.58 8.82
N VAL A 401 13.47 18.81 10.03
CA VAL A 401 12.07 19.17 10.23
C VAL A 401 11.84 20.54 9.59
N PRO A 402 10.83 20.72 8.72
CA PRO A 402 10.52 22.02 8.13
C PRO A 402 10.19 23.05 9.22
N ALA A 403 10.32 24.33 8.88
CA ALA A 403 9.84 25.40 9.75
C ALA A 403 8.32 25.24 9.93
N VAL A 404 7.85 25.36 11.17
CA VAL A 404 6.41 25.43 11.46
C VAL A 404 5.90 26.76 10.89
N PRO A 405 4.76 26.80 10.16
CA PRO A 405 4.26 28.05 9.63
C PRO A 405 3.91 29.03 10.76
N GLU A 406 4.05 30.32 10.49
CA GLU A 406 3.72 31.37 11.47
C GLU A 406 2.19 31.51 11.63
N ARG A 407 1.75 31.94 12.82
CA ARG A 407 0.34 32.26 13.11
C ARG A 407 0.28 33.54 13.92
N ASP A 408 -0.49 34.52 13.46
CA ASP A 408 -0.64 35.80 14.14
C ASP A 408 -1.04 35.63 15.61
N GLY A 409 -0.26 36.24 16.50
CA GLY A 409 -0.44 36.15 17.96
C GLY A 409 0.14 34.88 18.62
N TYR A 410 0.79 33.99 17.85
CA TYR A 410 1.36 32.74 18.37
C TYR A 410 2.79 32.53 17.90
N LYS A 411 3.65 32.05 18.80
CA LYS A 411 5.05 31.74 18.50
C LYS A 411 5.19 30.25 18.21
N ALA A 412 5.67 29.90 17.02
CA ALA A 412 5.88 28.51 16.66
C ALA A 412 7.00 27.88 17.50
N VAL A 413 6.72 26.74 18.12
CA VAL A 413 7.63 26.05 19.05
C VAL A 413 8.28 24.80 18.46
N GLY A 414 7.94 24.43 17.21
CA GLY A 414 8.46 23.26 16.48
C GLY A 414 7.41 22.15 16.31
N TYR A 415 7.73 21.11 15.55
CA TYR A 415 6.87 19.94 15.39
C TYR A 415 7.13 18.93 16.53
N GLY A 416 6.06 18.46 17.17
CA GLY A 416 6.11 17.25 18.00
C GLY A 416 5.98 16.01 17.14
N VAL A 417 6.65 14.92 17.50
CA VAL A 417 6.30 13.61 16.96
C VAL A 417 4.99 13.20 17.62
N GLN A 418 3.94 12.90 16.83
CA GLN A 418 2.72 12.31 17.38
C GLN A 418 3.01 10.86 17.75
N THR A 419 3.69 10.65 18.88
CA THR A 419 3.95 9.32 19.40
C THR A 419 2.71 8.86 20.14
N SER A 420 2.12 7.74 19.74
CA SER A 420 1.40 6.90 20.69
C SER A 420 2.40 6.52 21.76
N VAL A 421 2.31 7.07 22.97
CA VAL A 421 3.08 6.55 24.09
C VAL A 421 2.62 5.12 24.37
N ASP A 422 3.55 4.22 24.71
CA ASP A 422 3.14 2.92 25.24
C ASP A 422 2.46 3.12 26.60
N SER A 423 1.92 2.05 27.17
CA SER A 423 1.28 2.09 28.49
C SER A 423 2.19 2.60 29.62
N ASP A 424 3.49 2.71 29.37
CA ASP A 424 4.52 3.13 30.32
C ASP A 424 5.09 4.53 30.03
N ASN A 425 4.42 5.30 29.16
CA ASN A 425 4.73 6.69 28.84
C ASN A 425 6.13 6.88 28.21
N ASN A 426 6.72 5.83 27.63
CA ASN A 426 7.96 5.95 26.89
C ASN A 426 7.68 6.59 25.52
N PRO A 427 8.54 7.50 25.02
CA PRO A 427 8.45 7.96 23.65
C PRO A 427 8.62 6.77 22.71
N VAL A 428 7.53 6.35 22.10
CA VAL A 428 7.53 5.31 21.08
C VAL A 428 8.14 5.93 19.85
N TYR A 429 9.30 5.43 19.42
CA TYR A 429 9.80 5.71 18.08
C TYR A 429 8.66 5.40 17.11
N ALA A 430 8.36 6.28 16.16
CA ALA A 430 7.36 5.97 15.15
C ALA A 430 7.84 4.74 14.37
N TYR A 431 7.29 3.57 14.73
CA TYR A 431 7.49 2.32 14.05
C TYR A 431 6.39 2.22 13.01
N ALA A 432 6.77 2.15 11.75
CA ALA A 432 5.87 1.69 10.72
C ALA A 432 6.08 0.18 10.65
N GLU A 433 5.10 -0.59 11.15
CA GLU A 433 5.13 -2.05 11.04
C GLU A 433 4.71 -2.44 9.63
N ASP A 434 5.56 -3.21 8.94
CA ASP A 434 5.31 -3.69 7.60
C ASP A 434 5.47 -5.21 7.46
N ALA A 435 5.05 -5.71 6.30
CA ALA A 435 4.93 -7.13 5.94
C ALA A 435 6.26 -7.83 5.63
N GLU A 436 7.36 -7.08 5.58
CA GLU A 436 8.66 -7.53 5.09
C GLU A 436 9.69 -7.45 6.23
N GLY A 437 10.81 -8.18 6.15
CA GLY A 437 11.72 -8.54 7.27
C GLY A 437 12.34 -7.43 8.14
N TYR A 438 11.85 -6.19 8.06
CA TYR A 438 12.32 -5.00 8.74
C TYR A 438 11.17 -4.31 9.48
N LEU A 439 11.54 -3.45 10.42
CA LEU A 439 10.69 -2.40 10.97
C LEU A 439 11.23 -1.08 10.45
N VAL A 440 10.33 -0.26 9.95
CA VAL A 440 10.62 1.12 9.61
C VAL A 440 10.66 1.95 10.88
N LYS A 441 11.75 2.68 11.12
CA LYS A 441 11.80 3.66 12.21
C LYS A 441 12.37 5.01 11.80
N ILE A 442 11.83 6.06 12.42
CA ILE A 442 12.40 7.41 12.35
C ILE A 442 13.22 7.63 13.62
N LYS A 443 14.54 7.77 13.45
CA LYS A 443 15.49 7.95 14.55
C LYS A 443 15.96 9.39 14.64
N GLN A 444 15.99 9.93 15.84
CA GLN A 444 16.64 11.21 16.14
C GLN A 444 18.17 11.10 16.06
N THR A 445 18.84 12.02 15.36
CA THR A 445 20.30 11.92 15.13
C THR A 445 21.14 13.04 15.73
N ALA A 446 20.58 14.19 16.05
CA ALA A 446 21.28 15.24 16.80
C ALA A 446 20.31 16.20 17.48
N PHE A 447 20.61 16.60 18.72
CA PHE A 447 20.01 17.79 19.32
C PHE A 447 20.66 19.02 18.67
N GLY A 448 19.87 19.97 18.19
CA GLY A 448 20.42 21.23 17.69
C GLY A 448 21.14 21.97 18.81
N THR A 449 22.38 22.40 18.58
CA THR A 449 23.02 23.43 19.43
C THR A 449 22.29 24.74 19.15
N THR A 450 21.50 25.25 20.09
CA THR A 450 20.82 26.54 19.92
C THR A 450 21.84 27.68 19.95
N PRO A 451 21.85 28.62 18.98
CA PRO A 451 22.30 29.98 19.24
C PRO A 451 21.20 30.67 20.06
N ALA A 452 21.48 30.92 21.35
CA ALA A 452 20.97 31.98 22.25
C ALA A 452 19.48 32.46 22.23
N ALA A 453 18.56 31.83 21.52
CA ALA A 453 17.14 32.19 21.48
C ALA A 453 16.28 30.92 21.61
N SER A 454 16.30 30.32 22.81
CA SER A 454 15.46 29.19 23.16
C SER A 454 13.98 29.58 23.04
N LEU A 455 13.30 28.90 22.12
CA LEU A 455 11.86 28.93 21.95
C LEU A 455 11.29 27.77 22.78
N SER A 456 10.98 28.07 24.04
CA SER A 456 10.36 27.14 25.00
C SER A 456 8.95 26.76 24.54
N TYR A 457 8.57 25.49 24.75
CA TYR A 457 7.16 25.08 24.74
C TYR A 457 6.38 25.96 25.72
N VAL A 458 5.56 26.88 25.21
CA VAL A 458 4.53 27.54 26.00
C VAL A 458 3.22 26.88 25.59
N ASP A 459 2.80 25.89 26.36
CA ASP A 459 1.41 25.47 26.37
C ASP A 459 0.60 26.64 26.93
N THR A 460 0.01 27.47 26.07
CA THR A 460 -0.97 28.49 26.51
C THR A 460 -2.30 27.86 26.93
N ILE A 461 -2.26 26.69 27.57
CA ILE A 461 -3.35 26.14 28.38
C ILE A 461 -2.94 26.10 29.87
N TYR A 462 -1.65 26.29 30.21
CA TYR A 462 -1.20 26.43 31.59
C TYR A 462 -0.69 27.83 31.88
N GLY A 463 -1.56 28.63 32.51
CA GLY A 463 -1.08 29.64 33.44
C GLY A 463 -0.34 28.92 34.55
N ASP A 464 0.99 29.06 34.56
CA ASP A 464 1.77 29.45 35.73
C ASP A 464 3.22 28.97 35.59
N GLY A 465 4.13 29.95 35.54
CA GLY A 465 5.43 30.06 36.23
C GLY A 465 6.37 28.88 36.48
N ASN A 466 6.14 27.68 35.96
CA ASN A 466 7.05 26.56 36.15
C ASN A 466 8.23 26.67 35.20
N ASP A 467 9.44 26.51 35.73
CA ASP A 467 10.69 26.36 34.98
C ASP A 467 10.56 25.13 34.06
N VAL A 468 10.06 25.36 32.85
CA VAL A 468 9.95 24.35 31.81
C VAL A 468 11.36 24.02 31.37
N GLN A 469 11.88 22.85 31.77
CA GLN A 469 13.09 22.29 31.17
C GLN A 469 12.85 22.24 29.64
N PRO A 470 13.58 23.02 28.83
CA PRO A 470 13.34 23.06 27.40
C PRO A 470 13.77 21.72 26.83
N TYR A 471 12.80 20.87 26.46
CA TYR A 471 13.11 19.74 25.59
C TYR A 471 13.56 20.34 24.25
N ALA A 472 14.86 20.32 24.00
CA ALA A 472 15.43 20.69 22.72
C ALA A 472 14.82 19.78 21.65
N LEU A 473 13.91 20.31 20.85
CA LEU A 473 13.36 19.56 19.73
C LEU A 473 14.49 19.27 18.74
N SER A 474 14.57 18.02 18.32
CA SER A 474 15.51 17.63 17.28
C SER A 474 15.22 18.41 16.01
N THR A 475 16.25 18.98 15.41
CA THR A 475 16.12 19.50 14.04
C THR A 475 16.43 18.42 13.00
N LYS A 476 17.04 17.28 13.40
CA LYS A 476 17.53 16.23 12.49
C LYS A 476 17.02 14.84 12.85
N TYR A 477 16.55 14.15 11.81
CA TYR A 477 16.06 12.78 11.86
C TYR A 477 16.68 11.96 10.75
N THR A 478 16.67 10.63 10.91
CA THR A 478 17.08 9.67 9.89
C THR A 478 16.10 8.51 9.86
N VAL A 479 15.69 8.10 8.66
CA VAL A 479 14.88 6.89 8.45
C VAL A 479 15.80 5.67 8.47
N VAL A 480 15.41 4.61 9.18
CA VAL A 480 16.20 3.39 9.32
C VAL A 480 15.31 2.16 9.16
N TRP A 481 15.72 1.23 8.30
CA TRP A 481 15.22 -0.15 8.27
C TRP A 481 15.91 -0.96 9.36
N GLU A 482 15.17 -1.39 10.38
CA GLU A 482 15.67 -2.25 11.44
C GLU A 482 15.25 -3.70 11.19
N PRO A 483 16.16 -4.67 11.05
CA PRO A 483 15.77 -6.06 10.89
C PRO A 483 14.94 -6.58 12.08
N PHE A 484 13.93 -7.42 11.82
CA PHE A 484 13.12 -8.06 12.87
C PHE A 484 13.96 -8.78 13.94
N THR A 485 15.07 -9.40 13.53
CA THR A 485 16.03 -10.04 14.44
C THR A 485 16.59 -9.07 15.47
N SER A 486 16.93 -7.86 15.06
CA SER A 486 17.49 -6.81 15.93
C SER A 486 16.46 -6.28 16.93
N TYR A 487 15.18 -6.23 16.53
CA TYR A 487 14.09 -5.88 17.42
C TYR A 487 13.88 -6.96 18.50
N LEU A 488 13.78 -8.23 18.08
CA LEU A 488 13.65 -9.37 19.01
C LEU A 488 14.80 -9.41 20.01
N GLU A 489 16.04 -9.24 19.56
CA GLU A 489 17.20 -9.17 20.45
C GLU A 489 17.13 -8.03 21.47
N ARG A 490 16.53 -6.88 21.11
CA ARG A 490 16.31 -5.79 22.05
C ARG A 490 15.25 -6.14 23.08
N THR A 491 14.15 -6.76 22.66
CA THR A 491 13.08 -7.21 23.56
C THR A 491 13.58 -8.30 24.52
N GLU A 492 14.42 -9.22 24.05
CA GLU A 492 15.08 -10.25 24.88
C GLU A 492 15.89 -9.63 26.02
N ARG A 493 16.54 -8.49 25.77
CA ARG A 493 17.38 -7.78 26.75
C ARG A 493 16.58 -7.17 27.91
N ARG A 494 15.25 -7.09 27.83
CA ARG A 494 14.40 -6.57 28.93
C ARG A 494 14.55 -7.38 30.22
N VAL A 495 14.76 -8.69 30.13
CA VAL A 495 14.89 -9.56 31.31
C VAL A 495 16.34 -9.78 31.73
N ALA A 496 17.25 -10.01 30.76
CA ALA A 496 18.71 -9.91 30.87
C ALA A 496 19.35 -10.70 29.71
N ARG A 497 20.35 -10.12 29.04
CA ARG A 497 21.02 -10.78 27.90
C ARG A 497 21.82 -12.05 28.26
N ASN A 498 22.15 -12.24 29.54
CA ASN A 498 23.05 -13.31 29.98
C ASN A 498 22.39 -14.38 30.89
N LEU A 499 21.07 -14.29 31.13
CA LEU A 499 20.31 -15.24 31.97
C LEU A 499 21.05 -15.65 33.26
N LYS A 500 21.64 -14.67 33.96
CA LYS A 500 22.47 -14.96 35.13
C LYS A 500 21.65 -15.63 36.23
N SER A 501 22.24 -16.59 36.94
CA SER A 501 21.58 -17.31 38.03
C SER A 501 21.48 -16.49 39.32
N ASP A 502 22.32 -15.47 39.49
CA ASP A 502 22.45 -14.61 40.67
C ASP A 502 21.65 -13.29 40.57
N GLN A 503 20.45 -13.34 39.97
CA GLN A 503 19.57 -12.18 39.85
C GLN A 503 18.68 -11.99 41.08
N ASN A 504 18.38 -10.72 41.43
CA ASN A 504 17.55 -10.34 42.59
C ASN A 504 16.34 -9.45 42.19
N LEU A 505 15.94 -9.50 40.92
CA LEU A 505 14.88 -8.67 40.34
C LEU A 505 13.54 -9.41 40.29
N TYR A 506 13.59 -10.73 40.14
CA TYR A 506 12.43 -11.59 40.01
C TYR A 506 12.47 -12.71 41.03
N THR A 507 11.29 -13.22 41.39
CA THR A 507 11.20 -14.39 42.27
C THR A 507 11.90 -15.58 41.63
N ALA A 508 12.62 -16.37 42.44
CA ALA A 508 13.38 -17.52 41.95
C ALA A 508 12.52 -18.50 41.13
N ALA A 509 11.28 -18.73 41.55
CA ALA A 509 10.34 -19.61 40.85
C ALA A 509 9.94 -19.07 39.47
N SER A 510 9.53 -17.79 39.38
CA SER A 510 9.12 -17.19 38.10
C SER A 510 10.28 -17.10 37.11
N TYR A 511 11.47 -16.76 37.60
CA TYR A 511 12.67 -16.65 36.78
C TYR A 511 13.13 -18.02 36.26
N ALA A 512 13.13 -19.06 37.10
CA ALA A 512 13.46 -20.42 36.68
C ALA A 512 12.49 -20.93 35.59
N ALA A 513 11.19 -20.64 35.73
CA ALA A 513 10.19 -20.96 34.72
C ALA A 513 10.43 -20.21 33.40
N TYR A 514 10.74 -18.90 33.46
CA TYR A 514 11.10 -18.10 32.29
C TYR A 514 12.34 -18.66 31.59
N VAL A 515 13.45 -18.89 32.32
CA VAL A 515 14.70 -19.41 31.73
C VAL A 515 14.48 -20.75 31.05
N LYS A 516 13.67 -21.63 31.66
CA LYS A 516 13.31 -22.94 31.09
C LYS A 516 12.57 -22.77 29.76
N ALA A 517 11.47 -22.02 29.74
CA ALA A 517 10.66 -21.84 28.54
C ALA A 517 11.40 -21.04 27.45
N PHE A 518 12.16 -20.02 27.84
CA PHE A 518 12.98 -19.22 26.92
C PHE A 518 14.00 -20.10 26.17
N LYS A 519 14.71 -20.98 26.88
CA LYS A 519 15.70 -21.88 26.27
C LYS A 519 15.08 -23.05 25.50
N ALA A 520 14.00 -23.63 26.01
CA ALA A 520 13.42 -24.85 25.44
C ALA A 520 12.40 -24.58 24.33
N GLU A 521 11.74 -23.42 24.32
CA GLU A 521 10.63 -23.11 23.42
C GLU A 521 10.96 -21.94 22.49
N TYR A 522 11.41 -20.81 23.04
CA TYR A 522 11.61 -19.58 22.27
C TYR A 522 12.89 -19.60 21.41
N LEU A 523 14.06 -19.92 21.98
CA LEU A 523 15.32 -19.92 21.23
C LEU A 523 15.31 -20.88 20.03
N PRO A 524 14.84 -22.13 20.14
CA PRO A 524 14.77 -23.04 18.98
C PRO A 524 13.76 -22.56 17.93
N ALA A 525 12.63 -22.00 18.35
CA ALA A 525 11.65 -21.43 17.42
C ALA A 525 12.23 -20.24 16.65
N LYS A 526 12.97 -19.37 17.34
CA LYS A 526 13.68 -18.22 16.73
C LYS A 526 14.73 -18.68 15.74
N GLU A 527 15.56 -19.66 16.10
CA GLU A 527 16.62 -20.20 15.23
C GLU A 527 16.02 -20.77 13.94
N LYS A 528 15.01 -21.64 14.07
CA LYS A 528 14.29 -22.23 12.93
C LYS A 528 13.64 -21.17 12.02
N ALA A 529 13.06 -20.13 12.59
CA ALA A 529 12.47 -19.04 11.80
C ALA A 529 13.53 -18.24 11.05
N ALA A 530 14.72 -18.06 11.64
CA ALA A 530 15.78 -17.20 11.11
C ALA A 530 16.63 -17.82 9.99
N GLU A 531 16.59 -19.15 9.77
CA GLU A 531 17.43 -19.88 8.81
C GLU A 531 17.44 -19.28 7.39
N ASN A 532 16.36 -18.60 6.97
CA ASN A 532 16.25 -17.93 5.67
C ASN A 532 15.67 -16.51 5.75
N GLY A 533 15.91 -15.84 6.89
CA GLY A 533 15.31 -14.54 7.22
C GLY A 533 13.88 -14.68 7.75
N LEU A 534 13.51 -13.79 8.70
CA LEU A 534 12.17 -13.74 9.27
C LEU A 534 11.20 -12.98 8.36
N ASN A 535 10.02 -13.53 8.17
CA ASN A 535 8.86 -12.78 7.67
C ASN A 535 8.03 -12.19 8.83
N LYS A 536 7.05 -11.34 8.52
CA LYS A 536 6.22 -10.66 9.54
C LYS A 536 5.45 -11.65 10.43
N THR A 537 4.82 -12.67 9.86
CA THR A 537 4.04 -13.65 10.62
C THR A 537 4.90 -14.38 11.66
N GLU A 538 6.10 -14.78 11.26
CA GLU A 538 7.07 -15.42 12.16
C GLU A 538 7.56 -14.44 13.23
N PHE A 539 7.86 -13.19 12.85
CA PHE A 539 8.24 -12.13 13.79
C PHE A 539 7.15 -11.86 14.83
N ASP A 540 5.90 -11.63 14.40
CA ASP A 540 4.75 -11.37 15.28
C ASP A 540 4.53 -12.54 16.25
N THR A 541 4.66 -13.77 15.73
CA THR A 541 4.54 -15.00 16.54
C THR A 541 5.62 -15.06 17.62
N LEU A 542 6.87 -14.81 17.25
CA LEU A 542 8.00 -14.83 18.18
C LEU A 542 7.94 -13.69 19.19
N LEU A 543 7.55 -12.48 18.76
CA LEU A 543 7.38 -11.33 19.64
C LEU A 543 6.30 -11.62 20.68
N LYS A 544 5.13 -12.10 20.25
CA LYS A 544 4.04 -12.48 21.14
C LYS A 544 4.42 -13.59 22.10
N GLN A 545 5.17 -14.59 21.63
CA GLN A 545 5.68 -15.67 22.48
C GLN A 545 6.64 -15.09 23.55
N LEU A 546 7.60 -14.26 23.14
CA LEU A 546 8.56 -13.63 24.04
C LEU A 546 7.86 -12.76 25.10
N GLU A 547 6.96 -11.87 24.68
CA GLU A 547 6.18 -11.01 25.57
C GLU A 547 5.33 -11.85 26.53
N GLY A 548 4.70 -12.93 26.04
CA GLY A 548 3.94 -13.86 26.87
C GLY A 548 4.79 -14.61 27.90
N LEU A 549 6.07 -14.89 27.60
CA LEU A 549 7.02 -15.43 28.58
C LEU A 549 7.41 -14.37 29.61
N GLN A 550 7.73 -13.15 29.16
CA GLN A 550 8.16 -12.04 30.02
C GLN A 550 7.04 -11.58 30.97
N ALA A 551 5.79 -11.57 30.53
CA ALA A 551 4.63 -11.18 31.35
C ALA A 551 4.38 -12.12 32.55
N LYS A 552 4.92 -13.34 32.54
CA LYS A 552 4.81 -14.31 33.65
C LYS A 552 5.85 -14.09 34.74
N LEU A 553 6.83 -13.21 34.53
CA LEU A 553 7.81 -12.87 35.55
C LEU A 553 7.14 -12.12 36.70
N VAL A 554 7.56 -12.45 37.92
CA VAL A 554 7.09 -11.79 39.14
C VAL A 554 8.27 -11.04 39.75
N GLU A 555 8.18 -9.72 39.80
CA GLU A 555 9.22 -8.87 40.38
C GLU A 555 9.30 -9.03 41.90
N THR A 556 10.51 -8.96 42.44
CA THR A 556 10.75 -8.88 43.89
C THR A 556 10.80 -7.43 44.34
N ALA A 557 9.92 -7.09 45.27
CA ALA A 557 9.87 -5.77 45.89
C ALA A 557 10.35 -5.86 47.34
N ASN A 558 11.38 -5.08 47.69
CA ASN A 558 12.01 -5.12 49.01
C ASN A 558 11.81 -3.83 49.82
N ASP A 559 11.42 -2.73 49.19
CA ASP A 559 11.20 -1.46 49.87
C ASP A 559 9.82 -1.45 50.54
N LYS A 560 9.80 -1.16 51.84
CA LYS A 560 8.56 -1.08 52.63
C LYS A 560 7.82 0.21 52.28
N LEU A 561 6.50 0.12 52.08
CA LEU A 561 5.62 1.28 51.96
C LEU A 561 4.90 1.49 53.28
N TYR A 562 5.42 2.42 54.08
CA TYR A 562 4.89 2.80 55.38
C TYR A 562 3.61 3.61 55.24
N ARG A 563 2.62 3.30 56.08
CA ARG A 563 1.35 4.02 56.21
C ARG A 563 1.32 4.80 57.52
N VAL A 564 0.93 6.07 57.48
CA VAL A 564 0.73 6.91 58.66
C VAL A 564 -0.61 7.62 58.60
N TYR A 565 -1.28 7.74 59.74
CA TYR A 565 -2.60 8.36 59.88
C TYR A 565 -2.50 9.68 60.66
N ASN A 566 -3.13 10.74 60.15
CA ASN A 566 -3.24 12.01 60.85
C ASN A 566 -4.57 12.13 61.61
N PRO A 567 -4.58 12.09 62.95
CA PRO A 567 -5.81 12.18 63.71
C PRO A 567 -6.49 13.56 63.65
N ASN A 568 -5.80 14.61 63.20
CA ASN A 568 -6.32 15.98 63.19
C ASN A 568 -7.21 16.29 61.97
N ASN A 569 -6.97 15.63 60.83
CA ASN A 569 -7.74 15.84 59.60
C ASN A 569 -8.28 14.54 58.97
N GLY A 570 -7.89 13.37 59.49
CA GLY A 570 -8.35 12.07 59.02
C GLY A 570 -7.54 11.48 57.86
N ASP A 571 -6.46 12.15 57.44
CA ASP A 571 -5.70 11.78 56.24
C ASP A 571 -4.73 10.60 56.45
N HIS A 572 -4.41 9.89 55.37
CA HIS A 572 -3.40 8.84 55.35
C HIS A 572 -2.31 9.16 54.35
N TYR A 573 -1.07 9.14 54.83
CA TYR A 573 0.10 9.35 53.99
C TYR A 573 0.91 8.07 53.87
N PHE A 574 1.49 7.88 52.69
CA PHE A 574 2.32 6.73 52.38
C PHE A 574 3.74 7.18 52.02
N THR A 575 4.73 6.56 52.64
CA THR A 575 6.14 6.85 52.37
C THR A 575 6.98 5.59 52.36
N THR A 576 8.05 5.61 51.58
CA THR A 576 9.09 4.57 51.58
C THR A 576 10.29 4.97 52.43
N ASP A 577 10.33 6.20 52.95
CA ASP A 577 11.35 6.68 53.86
C ASP A 577 10.90 6.51 55.32
N LEU A 578 11.61 5.63 56.04
CA LEU A 578 11.40 5.39 57.45
C LEU A 578 11.68 6.65 58.30
N THR A 579 12.57 7.53 57.84
CA THR A 579 12.91 8.79 58.52
C THR A 579 11.75 9.78 58.41
N GLU A 580 11.13 9.91 57.24
CA GLU A 580 9.92 10.72 57.02
C GLU A 580 8.77 10.21 57.90
N GLN A 581 8.54 8.90 57.93
CA GLN A 581 7.54 8.29 58.82
C GLN A 581 7.79 8.65 60.29
N ALA A 582 9.03 8.48 60.76
CA ALA A 582 9.40 8.77 62.14
C ALA A 582 9.25 10.27 62.48
N ALA A 583 9.52 11.16 61.53
CA ALA A 583 9.31 12.59 61.69
C ALA A 583 7.83 12.95 61.82
N LEU A 584 6.96 12.37 60.99
CA LEU A 584 5.51 12.58 61.07
C LEU A 584 4.93 12.08 62.39
N VAL A 585 5.40 10.94 62.90
CA VAL A 585 4.99 10.44 64.22
C VAL A 585 5.37 11.41 65.34
N LYS A 586 6.56 12.02 65.29
CA LYS A 586 6.96 13.07 66.26
C LYS A 586 6.06 14.30 66.20
N LEU A 587 5.45 14.57 65.05
CA LEU A 587 4.47 15.66 64.85
C LEU A 587 3.03 15.27 65.25
N GLY A 588 2.83 14.08 65.83
CA GLY A 588 1.53 13.64 66.36
C GLY A 588 0.74 12.71 65.43
N TRP A 589 1.31 12.29 64.30
CA TRP A 589 0.70 11.26 63.44
C TRP A 589 0.85 9.87 64.07
N LYS A 590 0.00 8.93 63.65
CA LYS A 590 0.05 7.53 64.10
C LYS A 590 0.64 6.63 63.02
N ALA A 591 1.70 5.89 63.36
CA ALA A 591 2.24 4.87 62.47
C ALA A 591 1.32 3.64 62.44
N GLU A 592 1.04 3.14 61.24
CA GLU A 592 0.18 1.98 61.01
C GLU A 592 0.92 0.78 60.37
N GLY A 593 2.26 0.85 60.36
CA GLY A 593 3.13 -0.18 59.79
C GLY A 593 3.34 -0.03 58.29
N ALA A 594 3.75 -1.11 57.64
CA ALA A 594 4.01 -1.16 56.20
C ALA A 594 3.23 -2.33 55.57
N PRO A 595 1.97 -2.11 55.14
CA PRO A 595 1.12 -3.18 54.63
C PRO A 595 1.54 -3.72 53.26
N TYR A 596 2.41 -2.99 52.55
CA TYR A 596 2.86 -3.32 51.20
C TYR A 596 4.35 -3.11 51.02
N LYS A 597 4.90 -3.77 50.00
CA LYS A 597 6.24 -3.52 49.45
C LYS A 597 6.15 -3.05 48.00
N VAL A 598 7.07 -2.17 47.64
CA VAL A 598 7.13 -1.47 46.36
C VAL A 598 8.58 -1.42 45.84
N ILE A 599 8.77 -0.83 44.66
CA ILE A 599 10.09 -0.54 44.10
C ILE A 599 10.28 0.98 44.13
N VAL A 600 11.30 1.48 44.84
CA VAL A 600 11.56 2.95 44.92
C VAL A 600 12.47 3.48 43.82
N ASN A 601 13.33 2.63 43.27
CA ASN A 601 14.25 3.03 42.21
C ASN A 601 14.41 1.89 41.22
N ARG A 602 14.25 2.21 39.93
CA ARG A 602 14.47 1.27 38.83
C ARG A 602 15.87 1.31 38.22
N LYS A 603 16.80 1.96 38.90
CA LYS A 603 18.22 1.95 38.57
C LYS A 603 18.92 0.95 39.48
N ASP A 604 19.84 0.20 38.89
CA ASP A 604 20.73 -0.69 39.62
C ASP A 604 21.47 0.11 40.73
N ARG A 605 21.18 -0.17 42.01
CA ARG A 605 21.87 0.44 43.16
C ARG A 605 23.35 0.01 43.25
N GLU A 606 23.76 -1.05 42.58
CA GLU A 606 25.12 -1.60 42.58
C GLU A 606 25.93 -1.29 41.30
N SER A 607 25.30 -0.73 40.26
CA SER A 607 25.99 -0.40 39.01
C SER A 607 26.92 0.80 39.17
N LYS A 608 28.24 0.54 39.24
CA LYS A 608 29.30 1.55 39.04
C LYS A 608 29.34 2.13 37.61
N ASP A 609 28.53 1.61 36.70
CA ASP A 609 28.49 2.04 35.30
C ASP A 609 27.57 3.24 35.13
N LYS A 610 28.08 4.31 34.50
CA LYS A 610 27.47 5.65 34.41
C LYS A 610 26.22 5.70 33.51
N TYR A 611 25.89 4.59 32.87
CA TYR A 611 24.70 4.39 32.06
C TYR A 611 23.79 3.38 32.77
N THR A 612 23.04 3.87 33.75
CA THR A 612 22.18 3.07 34.63
C THR A 612 21.17 2.25 33.83
N ARG A 613 21.21 0.91 34.00
CA ARG A 613 20.20 -0.01 33.47
C ARG A 613 18.83 0.37 34.05
N GLN A 614 17.89 0.72 33.18
CA GLN A 614 16.49 0.95 33.52
C GLN A 614 15.77 -0.42 33.53
N TYR A 615 15.12 -0.78 34.63
CA TYR A 615 14.24 -1.96 34.66
C TYR A 615 12.92 -1.68 33.93
N TYR A 616 12.43 -2.67 33.18
CA TYR A 616 11.45 -2.48 32.11
C TYR A 616 10.00 -2.89 32.47
N PHE A 617 9.69 -3.16 33.74
CA PHE A 617 8.40 -3.74 34.13
C PHE A 617 7.73 -3.02 35.30
N GLY A 618 6.38 -2.92 35.28
CA GLY A 618 5.52 -2.19 36.23
C GLY A 618 5.36 -0.70 35.91
N THR A 619 4.58 0.05 36.69
CA THR A 619 4.18 1.44 36.38
C THR A 619 4.51 2.42 37.50
N ALA A 620 4.90 3.66 37.17
CA ALA A 620 5.18 4.72 38.14
C ALA A 620 3.90 5.21 38.84
N VAL A 621 3.95 5.36 40.16
CA VAL A 621 2.89 5.94 40.99
C VAL A 621 3.35 7.30 41.50
N TRP A 622 2.57 8.30 41.19
CA TRP A 622 2.74 9.70 41.53
C TRP A 622 1.96 10.03 42.79
N SER A 623 2.50 10.95 43.58
CA SER A 623 1.76 11.63 44.63
C SER A 623 1.28 12.98 44.10
N VAL A 624 0.04 13.37 44.38
CA VAL A 624 -0.49 14.68 44.03
C VAL A 624 -1.11 15.33 45.26
N TYR A 625 -0.78 16.60 45.48
CA TYR A 625 -1.14 17.37 46.66
C TYR A 625 -2.16 18.44 46.33
N ASN A 626 -3.22 18.56 47.11
CA ASN A 626 -4.18 19.65 46.98
C ASN A 626 -3.83 20.78 47.97
N PRO A 627 -3.38 21.96 47.50
CA PRO A 627 -3.02 23.07 48.39
C PRO A 627 -4.21 23.66 49.14
N ASN A 628 -5.44 23.44 48.68
CA ASN A 628 -6.64 24.01 49.30
C ASN A 628 -7.17 23.18 50.48
N THR A 629 -6.97 21.86 50.44
CA THR A 629 -7.48 20.91 51.45
C THR A 629 -6.37 20.27 52.26
N GLY A 630 -5.14 20.27 51.75
CA GLY A 630 -4.00 19.60 52.34
C GLY A 630 -3.95 18.09 52.06
N GLU A 631 -4.80 17.57 51.17
CA GLU A 631 -4.91 16.12 50.88
C GLU A 631 -3.84 15.63 49.90
N HIS A 632 -3.42 14.37 50.07
CA HIS A 632 -2.55 13.67 49.12
C HIS A 632 -3.29 12.52 48.44
N LEU A 633 -3.05 12.35 47.14
CA LEU A 633 -3.61 11.27 46.34
C LEU A 633 -2.50 10.55 45.59
N LEU A 634 -2.47 9.22 45.68
CA LEU A 634 -1.59 8.37 44.88
C LEU A 634 -2.29 7.94 43.59
N THR A 635 -1.64 8.14 42.45
CA THR A 635 -2.21 7.76 41.16
C THR A 635 -1.17 7.56 40.06
N PHE A 636 -1.60 7.04 38.91
CA PHE A 636 -0.82 7.00 37.68
C PHE A 636 -0.76 8.37 37.01
N GLU A 637 0.20 8.50 36.10
CA GLU A 637 0.57 9.78 35.49
C GLU A 637 -0.59 10.52 34.80
N SER A 638 -1.48 9.80 34.11
CA SER A 638 -2.59 10.43 33.39
C SER A 638 -3.56 11.16 34.32
N GLU A 639 -3.99 10.52 35.42
CA GLU A 639 -4.86 11.15 36.43
C GLU A 639 -4.09 12.25 37.18
N ALA A 640 -2.80 12.04 37.50
CA ALA A 640 -1.96 13.06 38.13
C ALA A 640 -1.86 14.34 37.28
N ASN A 641 -1.63 14.18 35.97
CA ASN A 641 -1.60 15.29 35.04
C ASN A 641 -2.95 16.01 35.01
N GLY A 642 -4.06 15.27 34.96
CA GLY A 642 -5.43 15.80 35.02
C GLY A 642 -5.72 16.63 36.28
N LEU A 643 -5.30 16.14 37.44
CA LEU A 643 -5.45 16.82 38.72
C LEU A 643 -4.58 18.08 38.81
N ALA A 644 -3.35 18.04 38.28
CA ALA A 644 -2.52 19.24 38.17
C ALA A 644 -3.22 20.35 37.37
N LYS A 645 -3.98 19.98 36.32
CA LYS A 645 -4.79 20.94 35.54
C LYS A 645 -5.88 21.61 36.37
N ALA A 646 -6.38 20.92 37.38
CA ALA A 646 -7.44 21.38 38.26
C ALA A 646 -6.91 22.17 39.48
N GLY A 647 -5.62 22.55 39.48
CA GLY A 647 -5.00 23.35 40.56
C GLY A 647 -4.36 22.52 41.68
N TRP A 648 -4.19 21.21 41.49
CA TRP A 648 -3.39 20.39 42.39
C TRP A 648 -1.91 20.50 42.04
N THR A 649 -1.03 20.17 42.98
CA THR A 649 0.41 20.07 42.77
C THR A 649 0.77 18.61 42.47
N LYS A 650 1.25 18.32 41.25
CA LYS A 650 1.85 17.01 40.94
C LYS A 650 3.26 16.98 41.54
N GLU A 651 3.48 16.09 42.50
CA GLU A 651 4.78 15.89 43.14
C GLU A 651 5.64 14.91 42.31
N ASP A 652 6.79 14.49 42.82
CA ASP A 652 7.64 13.48 42.18
C ASP A 652 7.04 12.06 42.24
N VAL A 653 7.58 11.16 41.41
CA VAL A 653 7.27 9.72 41.48
C VAL A 653 7.56 9.20 42.89
N LYS A 654 6.54 8.66 43.56
CA LYS A 654 6.67 8.18 44.94
C LYS A 654 7.26 6.77 44.99
N PHE A 655 6.82 5.91 44.08
CA PHE A 655 7.30 4.54 43.91
C PHE A 655 6.78 3.94 42.60
N TYR A 656 7.14 2.70 42.33
CA TYR A 656 6.66 1.92 41.20
C TYR A 656 5.87 0.69 41.66
N THR A 657 4.85 0.31 40.88
CA THR A 657 4.17 -0.97 41.03
C THR A 657 5.08 -2.13 40.65
N VAL A 658 4.67 -3.34 41.02
CA VAL A 658 5.44 -4.58 40.89
C VAL A 658 4.77 -5.46 39.85
N GLN A 659 5.49 -5.90 38.81
CA GLN A 659 4.94 -6.88 37.87
C GLN A 659 4.65 -8.20 38.60
N GLY A 660 3.42 -8.70 38.42
CA GLY A 660 2.95 -9.88 39.13
C GLY A 660 2.68 -9.66 40.63
N GLY A 661 2.53 -8.40 41.06
CA GLY A 661 2.11 -8.08 42.43
C GLY A 661 0.81 -8.78 42.82
N THR A 662 0.80 -9.40 44.01
CA THR A 662 -0.34 -10.21 44.50
C THR A 662 -1.21 -9.46 45.52
N ALA A 663 -0.85 -8.24 45.87
CA ALA A 663 -1.61 -7.40 46.80
C ALA A 663 -2.45 -6.39 46.01
N GLU A 664 -3.71 -6.74 45.78
CA GLU A 664 -4.71 -5.83 45.21
C GLU A 664 -5.03 -4.70 46.21
N VAL A 665 -4.86 -3.45 45.76
CA VAL A 665 -5.06 -2.25 46.56
C VAL A 665 -6.25 -1.47 46.02
N VAL A 666 -7.24 -1.22 46.87
CA VAL A 666 -8.47 -0.46 46.58
C VAL A 666 -8.34 0.93 47.19
N ARG A 667 -8.86 1.94 46.48
CA ARG A 667 -8.95 3.33 46.96
C ARG A 667 -10.31 3.56 47.63
N VAL A 668 -10.31 4.15 48.81
CA VAL A 668 -11.52 4.63 49.51
C VAL A 668 -11.33 6.09 49.92
N TYR A 669 -12.41 6.82 50.09
CA TYR A 669 -12.36 8.20 50.59
C TYR A 669 -13.42 8.46 51.67
N ASN A 670 -13.12 9.39 52.58
CA ASN A 670 -14.04 9.82 53.62
C ASN A 670 -14.70 11.17 53.26
N PRO A 671 -15.98 11.20 52.86
CA PRO A 671 -16.66 12.44 52.49
C PRO A 671 -16.87 13.42 53.65
N ASN A 672 -16.67 12.98 54.90
CA ASN A 672 -16.96 13.77 56.10
C ASN A 672 -15.74 14.55 56.64
N THR A 673 -14.67 14.67 55.85
CA THR A 673 -13.43 15.38 56.21
C THR A 673 -13.33 16.69 55.42
N ASN A 674 -12.53 17.65 55.92
CA ASN A 674 -12.31 18.93 55.23
C ASN A 674 -11.36 18.71 54.03
N GLY A 675 -11.95 18.39 52.88
CA GLY A 675 -11.27 17.66 51.79
C GLY A 675 -11.34 16.16 52.06
N PRO A 676 -11.80 15.32 51.11
CA PRO A 676 -12.03 13.91 51.38
C PRO A 676 -10.70 13.14 51.58
N ALA A 677 -10.41 12.74 52.82
CA ALA A 677 -9.25 11.92 53.13
C ALA A 677 -9.28 10.59 52.35
N HIS A 678 -8.20 10.28 51.64
CA HIS A 678 -8.07 9.07 50.84
C HIS A 678 -7.28 7.99 51.57
N LEU A 679 -7.61 6.72 51.33
CA LEU A 679 -6.87 5.58 51.83
C LEU A 679 -6.76 4.49 50.77
N TYR A 680 -5.56 3.92 50.70
CA TYR A 680 -5.20 2.81 49.83
C TYR A 680 -5.05 1.55 50.67
N THR A 681 -5.99 0.61 50.51
CA THR A 681 -6.04 -0.57 51.38
C THR A 681 -6.61 -1.82 50.69
N LYS A 682 -6.47 -2.98 51.34
CA LYS A 682 -7.07 -4.25 50.92
C LYS A 682 -8.60 -4.17 50.94
N ALA A 683 -9.23 -4.94 50.05
CA ALA A 683 -10.67 -4.94 49.89
C ALA A 683 -11.46 -5.26 51.18
N SER A 684 -10.91 -6.07 52.10
CA SER A 684 -11.59 -6.37 53.37
C SER A 684 -11.66 -5.18 54.33
N GLU A 685 -10.62 -4.34 54.38
CA GLU A 685 -10.61 -3.11 55.18
C GLU A 685 -11.53 -2.06 54.55
N ALA A 686 -11.47 -1.90 53.22
CA ALA A 686 -12.37 -1.01 52.47
C ALA A 686 -13.85 -1.32 52.72
N ARG A 687 -14.25 -2.59 52.73
CA ARG A 687 -15.63 -3.01 53.08
C ARG A 687 -16.01 -2.69 54.52
N GLY A 688 -15.06 -2.76 55.45
CA GLY A 688 -15.27 -2.35 56.85
C GLY A 688 -15.52 -0.85 56.94
N LEU A 689 -14.67 -0.05 56.30
CA LEU A 689 -14.76 1.41 56.27
C LEU A 689 -16.05 1.90 55.60
N ALA A 690 -16.52 1.22 54.56
CA ALA A 690 -17.79 1.55 53.91
C ALA A 690 -18.99 1.48 54.88
N LYS A 691 -18.98 0.55 55.84
CA LYS A 691 -20.00 0.47 56.90
C LYS A 691 -19.92 1.64 57.89
N LEU A 692 -18.76 2.28 57.98
CA LEU A 692 -18.50 3.46 58.81
C LEU A 692 -18.71 4.77 58.04
N GLY A 693 -19.30 4.73 56.84
CA GLY A 693 -19.66 5.91 56.05
C GLY A 693 -18.61 6.34 55.02
N TRP A 694 -17.49 5.64 54.89
CA TRP A 694 -16.54 5.87 53.79
C TRP A 694 -17.14 5.43 52.45
N LYS A 695 -16.62 5.99 51.36
CA LYS A 695 -17.00 5.63 49.99
C LYS A 695 -15.87 4.85 49.34
N ILE A 696 -16.23 3.76 48.67
CA ILE A 696 -15.28 2.99 47.87
C ILE A 696 -15.23 3.59 46.47
N ASP A 697 -14.03 3.91 46.00
CA ASP A 697 -13.81 4.48 44.68
C ASP A 697 -13.54 3.39 43.63
N ASN A 698 -13.46 3.78 42.35
CA ASN A 698 -13.14 2.93 41.21
C ASN A 698 -14.01 1.66 41.13
N ASN A 699 -15.28 1.77 41.55
CA ASN A 699 -16.22 0.64 41.61
C ASN A 699 -15.67 -0.57 42.36
N ALA A 700 -14.90 -0.35 43.43
CA ALA A 700 -14.22 -1.38 44.24
C ALA A 700 -13.17 -2.22 43.50
N LYS A 701 -12.78 -1.81 42.28
CA LYS A 701 -11.67 -2.44 41.56
C LYS A 701 -10.33 -1.97 42.14
N PRO A 702 -9.30 -2.83 42.12
CA PRO A 702 -7.96 -2.41 42.51
C PRO A 702 -7.46 -1.25 41.65
N VAL A 703 -6.87 -0.24 42.29
CA VAL A 703 -6.15 0.85 41.63
C VAL A 703 -4.67 0.51 41.43
N PHE A 704 -4.11 -0.35 42.29
CA PHE A 704 -2.73 -0.86 42.19
C PHE A 704 -2.65 -2.35 42.51
N ASN A 705 -1.63 -2.99 41.94
CA ASN A 705 -1.13 -4.30 42.38
C ASN A 705 0.26 -4.13 42.97
N LEU A 706 0.38 -4.31 44.28
CA LEU A 706 1.63 -4.20 45.03
C LEU A 706 2.11 -5.58 45.51
N SER A 707 3.21 -5.61 46.24
CA SER A 707 3.70 -6.82 46.92
C SER A 707 3.38 -6.78 48.42
N LYS A 708 3.38 -7.95 49.07
CA LYS A 708 3.15 -8.10 50.53
C LYS A 708 4.45 -8.11 51.33
#